data_AF-A0AAV9T1K8-F1
#
_entry.id   AF-A0AAV9T1K8-F1
#
_cell.length_a   1.000
_cell.length_b   1.000
_cell.length_c   1.000
_cell.angle_alpha   90.00
_cell.angle_beta   90.00
_cell.angle_gamma   90.00
#
_symmetry.space_group_name_H-M   'P 1'
#
loop_
_entity.id
_entity.type
_entity.pdbx_description
1 polymer ?
#
loop_
_entity_poly.entity_id
_entity_poly.type
_entity_poly.pdbx_seq_one_letter_code
_entity_poly.pdbx_strand_id
1 'polypeptide(L)'
;MGSPIQSPSSVGGESEYMSTREDATPLATPLPNDNDSRGPPRAGPSLARPNTFPPTESTSLLQTVLIDNPPAHNYPNGTFSPRPASPVGSENPEYDRASSSASEIPILDPMLTAITGDDHWRKRFIRKIKSKKMHTSSTLAEQAGFKDNLWMYLSYYIPLLTWLPQYQWSYLKGDLVAALTLASLYLPMALSLADNLAHVPPINGLYAFVFNPFIYAIFGSAPQMVVGPEAAGSLLVGSVVRGSIDHDKGDEYNAEVQAKICGVVAGMAGATVFIAGLARLGFLDSVLSKPFLRGFISAIGFVIAVDQSIPELGLAKYAAELGVGHGSSMDKLKFIFSSFDHVHKLTFIVAGVSFVIMMTMRELKKHLQPKYPGVAYIPDRFFVVVIAAVLSWQFDWESRGVEILGPVKAASGHLFTFRWPFQTSHMEHIREAMGTSFLIALLGFFESSVAAKSLSSSDSVQGIQLSPNRELVALGAANIVGACFMSLPAFGGYGRSKLNKQTGGKTPMSSIFLSLITLLAIFFLLPYFYYLPKPVLSSMITVVAWSLLEEAPHDIAFFFKIRGWTELGLMIIIFVSTIFYSLTLGMAIGVGLSLLQVIRHSTRPRIQILGRIPGTHRFENAELNPDRLEFVEGCLIVKIPEPLTFANTGELKARLRRLELYGTSMAHPALPRLRGEHHNKNVIFDIHGVTSLDGSGTQVLLEIVSGYRERGVRVFFSRGPTNPRHSIWRLMRQAGIIDLVGGESHFVTDVQEALKLTEYENSISEVTNP
;
A
#
# COMPACT_ATOMS: atom_id res chain seq x y z
N MET A 1 -30.80 32.93 -45.18
CA MET A 1 -32.08 33.57 -44.79
C MET A 1 -32.28 33.29 -43.31
N GLY A 2 -32.51 34.24 -42.41
CA GLY A 2 -32.45 35.70 -42.56
C GLY A 2 -32.32 36.37 -41.19
N SER A 3 -31.59 37.48 -41.12
CA SER A 3 -31.46 38.38 -39.96
C SER A 3 -32.59 39.45 -39.99
N PRO A 4 -32.62 40.59 -39.24
CA PRO A 4 -31.64 41.17 -38.30
C PRO A 4 -32.29 41.88 -37.06
N ILE A 5 -31.61 42.91 -36.50
CA ILE A 5 -32.15 44.06 -35.72
C ILE A 5 -32.55 43.77 -34.24
N GLN A 6 -32.18 44.56 -33.21
CA GLN A 6 -31.26 45.72 -33.10
C GLN A 6 -30.76 45.91 -31.65
N SER A 7 -29.69 46.70 -31.46
CA SER A 7 -29.41 47.48 -30.23
C SER A 7 -29.67 48.97 -30.50
N PRO A 8 -29.64 49.88 -29.50
CA PRO A 8 -28.39 50.65 -29.32
C PRO A 8 -28.12 51.29 -27.91
N SER A 9 -26.88 51.79 -27.71
CA SER A 9 -26.49 53.09 -27.06
C SER A 9 -26.89 53.44 -25.60
N SER A 10 -26.15 54.26 -24.80
CA SER A 10 -24.75 54.80 -24.85
C SER A 10 -24.45 55.70 -23.62
N VAL A 11 -23.22 56.26 -23.54
CA VAL A 11 -22.69 57.31 -22.60
C VAL A 11 -22.33 56.76 -21.20
N GLY A 12 -21.20 57.06 -20.54
CA GLY A 12 -20.12 58.07 -20.71
C GLY A 12 -19.96 58.86 -19.38
N GLY A 13 -18.81 59.39 -18.93
CA GLY A 13 -17.40 59.35 -19.39
C GLY A 13 -16.49 60.11 -18.39
N GLU A 14 -15.16 60.03 -18.60
CA GLU A 14 -14.07 60.97 -18.18
C GLU A 14 -13.82 61.35 -16.68
N SER A 15 -12.53 61.18 -16.28
CA SER A 15 -11.60 62.10 -15.57
C SER A 15 -11.96 62.77 -14.20
N GLU A 16 -11.07 63.40 -13.42
CA GLU A 16 -9.63 63.76 -13.56
C GLU A 16 -8.84 63.74 -12.20
N TYR A 17 -7.62 64.30 -12.18
CA TYR A 17 -6.58 64.23 -11.13
C TYR A 17 -6.76 65.14 -9.88
N MET A 18 -6.28 64.67 -8.72
CA MET A 18 -5.37 65.38 -7.77
C MET A 18 -4.90 64.38 -6.67
N SER A 19 -3.67 64.31 -6.14
CA SER A 19 -2.44 65.14 -6.10
C SER A 19 -2.24 66.08 -4.88
N THR A 20 -1.61 65.56 -3.82
CA THR A 20 -0.79 66.20 -2.75
C THR A 20 -0.45 65.10 -1.72
N ARG A 21 0.77 64.81 -1.24
CA ARG A 21 2.14 65.37 -1.28
C ARG A 21 2.50 66.46 -0.25
N GLU A 22 3.14 66.00 0.84
CA GLU A 22 4.28 66.56 1.61
C GLU A 22 5.00 65.31 2.19
N ASP A 23 6.29 64.99 2.02
CA ASP A 23 7.60 65.69 2.01
C ASP A 23 8.18 66.04 3.40
N ALA A 24 8.98 65.13 3.99
CA ALA A 24 10.09 65.44 4.91
C ALA A 24 11.07 64.25 5.08
N THR A 25 12.38 64.53 5.02
CA THR A 25 13.51 63.63 5.35
C THR A 25 14.47 64.38 6.31
N PRO A 26 15.73 63.97 6.56
CA PRO A 26 16.26 62.70 7.07
C PRO A 26 17.13 62.86 8.35
N LEU A 27 17.30 61.80 9.15
CA LEU A 27 18.50 61.55 9.99
C LEU A 27 18.79 60.04 9.96
N ALA A 28 20.01 59.53 9.78
CA ALA A 28 21.34 59.85 10.33
C ALA A 28 21.61 59.18 11.69
N THR A 29 22.82 58.62 11.83
CA THR A 29 23.25 57.71 12.92
C THR A 29 23.52 58.43 14.24
N PRO A 30 23.65 57.68 15.35
CA PRO A 30 25.02 57.40 15.81
C PRO A 30 25.27 55.97 16.34
N LEU A 31 26.51 55.51 16.14
CA LEU A 31 27.18 54.55 17.04
C LEU A 31 27.82 55.34 18.20
N PRO A 32 28.07 54.68 19.35
CA PRO A 32 29.23 54.99 20.18
C PRO A 32 30.22 53.81 20.20
N ASN A 33 31.49 54.12 19.94
CA ASN A 33 32.64 53.35 20.41
C ASN A 33 32.92 53.72 21.90
N ASP A 34 34.02 53.37 22.59
CA ASP A 34 35.22 52.55 22.34
C ASP A 34 35.35 51.53 23.52
N ASN A 35 36.40 50.74 23.79
CA ASN A 35 37.79 50.62 23.31
C ASN A 35 38.24 49.13 23.58
N ASP A 36 39.49 48.64 23.50
CA ASP A 36 40.81 49.27 23.34
C ASP A 36 41.84 48.31 22.69
N SER A 37 42.58 48.78 21.67
CA SER A 37 43.94 48.30 21.30
C SER A 37 44.08 46.83 20.76
N ARG A 38 44.96 46.44 19.81
CA ARG A 38 45.96 47.06 18.89
C ARG A 38 46.04 46.24 17.59
N GLY A 39 46.63 46.78 16.52
CA GLY A 39 47.10 46.05 15.31
C GLY A 39 48.38 46.69 14.76
N PRO A 40 48.70 46.66 13.44
CA PRO A 40 48.37 45.71 12.35
C PRO A 40 49.71 45.13 11.76
N PRO A 41 50.20 45.31 10.50
CA PRO A 41 49.62 45.22 9.12
C PRO A 41 50.45 44.37 8.08
N ARG A 42 49.87 44.15 6.87
CA ARG A 42 50.53 43.94 5.52
C ARG A 42 51.31 42.60 5.27
N ALA A 43 51.44 42.06 4.03
CA ALA A 43 50.87 42.33 2.69
C ALA A 43 50.98 41.06 1.76
N GLY A 44 50.42 41.08 0.53
CA GLY A 44 50.58 40.03 -0.53
C GLY A 44 51.65 40.37 -1.60
N PRO A 45 51.64 39.79 -2.85
CA PRO A 45 50.60 38.96 -3.51
C PRO A 45 51.07 37.79 -4.45
N SER A 46 50.08 37.09 -5.06
CA SER A 46 50.05 36.54 -6.46
C SER A 46 50.44 35.08 -6.85
N LEU A 47 49.75 34.63 -7.92
CA LEU A 47 50.08 33.64 -9.00
C LEU A 47 49.83 32.10 -8.92
N ALA A 48 49.08 31.64 -9.94
CA ALA A 48 49.12 30.35 -10.67
C ALA A 48 48.36 29.08 -10.18
N ARG A 49 48.11 28.18 -11.16
CA ARG A 49 47.31 26.92 -11.20
C ARG A 49 48.24 25.75 -11.63
N PRO A 50 47.85 24.43 -11.69
CA PRO A 50 46.48 23.89 -11.81
C PRO A 50 46.10 22.59 -11.02
N ASN A 51 44.79 22.34 -11.00
CA ASN A 51 44.04 21.07 -11.02
C ASN A 51 44.73 19.75 -10.58
N THR A 52 44.25 19.18 -9.48
CA THR A 52 43.73 17.79 -9.47
C THR A 52 42.38 17.76 -8.74
N PHE A 53 41.36 17.14 -9.32
CA PHE A 53 40.12 16.81 -8.62
C PHE A 53 40.27 15.43 -7.99
N PRO A 54 39.82 15.20 -6.74
CA PRO A 54 39.62 13.83 -6.26
C PRO A 54 38.49 13.17 -7.05
N PRO A 55 38.55 11.85 -7.33
CA PRO A 55 37.42 11.13 -7.91
C PRO A 55 36.22 11.22 -6.97
N THR A 56 35.02 11.39 -7.55
CA THR A 56 33.75 11.45 -6.81
C THR A 56 33.53 10.21 -5.96
N GLU A 57 32.95 10.40 -4.77
CA GLU A 57 32.55 9.33 -3.84
C GLU A 57 31.61 8.31 -4.52
N SER A 58 32.17 7.20 -4.99
CA SER A 58 31.38 6.05 -5.41
C SER A 58 30.86 5.34 -4.16
N THR A 59 29.54 5.28 -3.99
CA THR A 59 28.90 4.56 -2.88
C THR A 59 29.42 3.13 -2.78
N SER A 60 29.88 2.73 -1.60
CA SER A 60 30.58 1.46 -1.33
C SER A 60 29.87 0.20 -1.85
N LEU A 61 28.54 0.24 -1.93
CA LEU A 61 27.67 -0.81 -2.51
C LEU A 61 28.03 -1.25 -3.95
N LEU A 62 28.76 -0.44 -4.73
CA LEU A 62 29.20 -0.79 -6.09
C LEU A 62 30.67 -1.21 -6.19
N GLN A 63 31.47 -0.97 -5.15
CA GLN A 63 32.93 -1.11 -5.23
C GLN A 63 33.38 -2.59 -5.20
N THR A 64 32.62 -3.46 -4.53
CA THR A 64 32.84 -4.91 -4.44
C THR A 64 32.48 -5.69 -5.72
N VAL A 65 31.92 -5.05 -6.75
CA VAL A 65 31.48 -5.72 -7.99
C VAL A 65 32.46 -5.52 -9.16
N LEU A 66 33.47 -4.65 -9.02
CA LEU A 66 34.36 -4.24 -10.12
C LEU A 66 35.83 -4.68 -9.96
N ILE A 67 36.18 -5.39 -8.89
CA ILE A 67 37.54 -5.92 -8.69
C ILE A 67 37.61 -7.38 -9.15
N ASP A 68 37.68 -7.59 -10.47
CA ASP A 68 38.15 -8.85 -11.05
C ASP A 68 38.62 -8.64 -12.51
N ASN A 69 39.90 -8.36 -12.69
CA ASN A 69 40.65 -8.42 -13.95
C ASN A 69 42.16 -8.21 -13.68
N PRO A 70 43.02 -9.23 -13.83
CA PRO A 70 44.47 -9.08 -13.62
C PRO A 70 45.18 -8.57 -14.89
N PRO A 71 45.94 -7.46 -14.84
CA PRO A 71 46.95 -7.15 -15.85
C PRO A 71 48.18 -8.06 -15.69
N ALA A 72 48.92 -8.29 -16.79
CA ALA A 72 50.01 -9.27 -16.84
C ALA A 72 51.29 -8.85 -16.09
N HIS A 73 52.14 -9.84 -15.80
CA HIS A 73 53.44 -9.66 -15.14
C HIS A 73 54.39 -8.67 -15.83
N ASN A 74 55.12 -7.88 -15.03
CA ASN A 74 56.55 -7.65 -15.19
C ASN A 74 57.21 -7.32 -13.83
N TYR A 75 58.51 -7.56 -13.72
CA TYR A 75 59.35 -7.55 -12.50
C TYR A 75 60.57 -6.60 -12.69
N PRO A 76 61.46 -6.35 -11.70
CA PRO A 76 61.31 -6.22 -10.23
C PRO A 76 62.07 -4.96 -9.67
N ASN A 77 62.47 -4.99 -8.39
CA ASN A 77 63.26 -4.00 -7.61
C ASN A 77 62.41 -2.79 -7.10
N GLY A 78 62.49 -2.27 -5.88
CA GLY A 78 63.44 -2.38 -4.75
C GLY A 78 63.62 -0.95 -4.17
N THR A 79 63.74 -0.63 -2.87
CA THR A 79 63.94 -1.42 -1.63
C THR A 79 63.49 -0.55 -0.42
N PHE A 80 63.57 -1.10 0.81
CA PHE A 80 63.42 -0.45 2.13
C PHE A 80 62.03 -0.29 2.77
N SER A 81 62.03 -0.55 4.07
CA SER A 81 60.96 -0.32 5.05
C SER A 81 61.61 0.25 6.33
N PRO A 82 60.81 0.70 7.31
CA PRO A 82 60.92 0.03 8.61
C PRO A 82 59.58 -0.22 9.34
N ARG A 83 59.64 -1.06 10.37
CA ARG A 83 58.64 -1.30 11.44
C ARG A 83 59.36 -1.14 12.80
N PRO A 84 58.71 -1.41 13.96
CA PRO A 84 57.61 -0.68 14.60
C PRO A 84 58.03 -0.23 16.02
N ALA A 85 57.09 0.23 16.86
CA ALA A 85 57.31 0.39 18.30
C ALA A 85 56.07 0.02 19.13
N SER A 86 56.28 -0.62 20.28
CA SER A 86 55.28 -0.99 21.29
C SER A 86 55.87 -0.88 22.70
N PRO A 87 55.09 -0.51 23.74
CA PRO A 87 55.45 -0.74 25.14
C PRO A 87 54.81 -2.03 25.72
N VAL A 88 55.35 -2.55 26.83
CA VAL A 88 54.93 -3.81 27.49
C VAL A 88 55.03 -3.69 29.02
N GLY A 89 54.10 -4.35 29.73
CA GLY A 89 54.14 -4.71 31.16
C GLY A 89 52.77 -5.26 31.59
N SER A 90 52.57 -6.56 31.90
CA SER A 90 53.03 -7.36 33.05
C SER A 90 52.25 -7.02 34.34
N GLU A 91 51.69 -7.95 35.11
CA GLU A 91 52.00 -9.39 35.28
C GLU A 91 50.77 -10.35 35.19
N ASN A 92 50.90 -11.59 35.70
CA ASN A 92 50.07 -12.79 35.44
C ASN A 92 49.12 -13.14 36.64
N PRO A 93 48.55 -14.36 36.76
CA PRO A 93 47.45 -14.93 35.94
C PRO A 93 46.29 -15.51 36.79
N GLU A 94 45.12 -15.78 36.19
CA GLU A 94 44.39 -17.06 36.33
C GLU A 94 43.13 -17.16 35.42
N TYR A 95 42.41 -18.29 35.52
CA TYR A 95 41.26 -18.73 34.73
C TYR A 95 40.10 -17.71 34.62
N ASP A 96 39.43 -17.61 33.46
CA ASP A 96 38.32 -18.55 33.16
C ASP A 96 37.86 -18.56 31.68
N ARG A 97 37.02 -19.55 31.31
CA ARG A 97 36.39 -19.70 29.98
C ARG A 97 34.90 -19.34 30.01
N ALA A 98 34.51 -18.24 29.36
CA ALA A 98 33.09 -17.85 29.18
C ALA A 98 32.65 -17.80 27.70
N SER A 99 32.32 -18.98 27.18
CA SER A 99 31.30 -19.27 26.15
C SER A 99 30.55 -18.09 25.47
N SER A 100 30.86 -17.83 24.20
CA SER A 100 29.99 -17.08 23.28
C SER A 100 29.01 -18.03 22.55
N SER A 101 27.92 -18.42 23.21
CA SER A 101 27.02 -19.49 22.74
C SER A 101 25.58 -19.03 22.43
N ALA A 102 25.30 -18.63 21.18
CA ALA A 102 23.98 -18.64 20.54
C ALA A 102 24.12 -18.32 19.03
N SER A 103 23.46 -19.00 18.08
CA SER A 103 22.72 -20.26 18.18
C SER A 103 22.68 -20.98 16.82
N GLU A 104 23.63 -21.88 16.58
CA GLU A 104 23.31 -23.07 15.79
C GLU A 104 22.30 -23.91 16.60
N ILE A 105 21.37 -24.62 15.94
CA ILE A 105 20.35 -25.46 16.60
C ILE A 105 20.78 -26.93 16.45
N PRO A 106 21.55 -27.53 17.39
CA PRO A 106 22.34 -28.74 17.07
C PRO A 106 21.55 -30.05 17.21
N ILE A 107 20.28 -29.97 17.63
CA ILE A 107 19.53 -31.11 18.19
C ILE A 107 18.69 -31.86 17.13
N LEU A 108 18.33 -31.20 16.01
CA LEU A 108 17.42 -31.78 15.00
C LEU A 108 18.10 -32.32 13.74
N ASP A 109 19.22 -31.75 13.30
CA ASP A 109 19.93 -32.24 12.11
C ASP A 109 20.43 -33.70 12.25
N PRO A 110 20.98 -34.16 13.39
CA PRO A 110 21.34 -35.57 13.59
C PRO A 110 20.12 -36.51 13.57
N MET A 111 18.97 -36.03 14.04
CA MET A 111 17.74 -36.81 14.10
C MET A 111 17.11 -36.95 12.70
N LEU A 112 17.20 -35.92 11.84
CA LEU A 112 16.76 -36.02 10.45
C LEU A 112 17.68 -36.89 9.59
N THR A 113 19.00 -36.83 9.74
CA THR A 113 19.91 -37.71 8.97
C THR A 113 19.77 -39.19 9.35
N ALA A 114 19.33 -39.50 10.57
CA ALA A 114 18.97 -40.87 10.97
C ALA A 114 17.64 -41.37 10.36
N ILE A 115 16.73 -40.47 9.97
CA ILE A 115 15.37 -40.81 9.50
C ILE A 115 15.25 -40.74 7.97
N THR A 116 15.92 -39.79 7.30
CA THR A 116 15.84 -39.62 5.84
C THR A 116 17.15 -39.98 5.16
N GLY A 117 17.27 -41.24 4.74
CA GLY A 117 18.30 -41.67 3.80
C GLY A 117 18.24 -40.93 2.45
N ASP A 118 19.38 -40.86 1.77
CA ASP A 118 19.63 -40.20 0.49
C ASP A 118 19.36 -38.68 0.38
N ASP A 119 20.45 -37.91 0.43
CA ASP A 119 20.50 -36.47 0.09
C ASP A 119 20.29 -36.18 -1.41
N HIS A 120 20.11 -37.23 -2.23
CA HIS A 120 20.08 -37.16 -3.68
C HIS A 120 18.82 -36.48 -4.24
N TRP A 121 17.68 -36.59 -3.54
CA TRP A 121 16.43 -35.92 -3.93
C TRP A 121 16.47 -34.42 -3.62
N ARG A 122 17.04 -34.03 -2.46
CA ARG A 122 17.24 -32.62 -2.05
C ARG A 122 18.01 -31.86 -3.14
N LYS A 123 19.14 -32.42 -3.59
CA LYS A 123 19.98 -31.84 -4.67
C LYS A 123 19.22 -31.69 -6.00
N ARG A 124 18.37 -32.67 -6.38
CA ARG A 124 17.52 -32.56 -7.58
C ARG A 124 16.43 -31.49 -7.44
N PHE A 125 15.83 -31.35 -6.26
CA PHE A 125 14.78 -30.37 -5.97
C PHE A 125 15.32 -28.93 -5.96
N ILE A 126 16.43 -28.69 -5.26
CA ILE A 126 17.16 -27.41 -5.24
C ILE A 126 17.53 -26.98 -6.67
N ARG A 127 18.06 -27.90 -7.48
CA ARG A 127 18.43 -27.62 -8.89
C ARG A 127 17.22 -27.33 -9.79
N LYS A 128 15.99 -27.77 -9.46
CA LYS A 128 14.76 -27.35 -10.16
C LYS A 128 14.27 -25.96 -9.73
N ILE A 129 14.53 -25.55 -8.49
CA ILE A 129 14.11 -24.25 -7.95
C ILE A 129 15.09 -23.12 -8.33
N LYS A 130 16.41 -23.40 -8.41
CA LYS A 130 17.43 -22.42 -8.78
C LYS A 130 17.27 -21.92 -10.24
N SER A 131 16.55 -20.81 -10.40
CA SER A 131 16.48 -20.03 -11.64
C SER A 131 17.83 -19.38 -11.98
N LYS A 132 18.08 -19.04 -13.26
CA LYS A 132 19.25 -18.25 -13.69
C LYS A 132 19.43 -16.94 -12.89
N LYS A 133 18.35 -16.34 -12.37
CA LYS A 133 18.40 -15.14 -11.53
C LYS A 133 18.99 -15.38 -10.12
N MET A 134 19.06 -16.64 -9.66
CA MET A 134 19.57 -16.98 -8.32
C MET A 134 21.09 -17.18 -8.29
N HIS A 135 21.80 -17.09 -9.43
CA HIS A 135 23.28 -17.09 -9.44
C HIS A 135 23.84 -15.91 -8.65
N THR A 136 23.25 -14.72 -8.80
CA THR A 136 23.64 -13.52 -8.04
C THR A 136 23.35 -13.68 -6.55
N SER A 137 22.26 -14.37 -6.17
CA SER A 137 21.96 -14.67 -4.77
C SER A 137 22.96 -15.68 -4.16
N SER A 138 23.31 -16.74 -4.89
CA SER A 138 24.32 -17.73 -4.46
C SER A 138 25.68 -17.06 -4.26
N THR A 139 26.14 -16.27 -5.24
CA THR A 139 27.42 -15.55 -5.16
C THR A 139 27.45 -14.50 -4.05
N LEU A 140 26.35 -13.78 -3.79
CA LEU A 140 26.26 -12.86 -2.64
C LEU A 140 26.27 -13.60 -1.29
N ALA A 141 25.60 -14.75 -1.18
CA ALA A 141 25.65 -15.58 0.03
C ALA A 141 27.08 -16.13 0.27
N GLU A 142 27.72 -16.64 -0.78
CA GLU A 142 29.10 -17.14 -0.77
C GLU A 142 30.11 -16.03 -0.42
N GLN A 143 29.98 -14.83 -1.00
CA GLN A 143 30.79 -13.64 -0.65
C GLN A 143 30.59 -13.19 0.80
N ALA A 144 29.40 -13.35 1.36
CA ALA A 144 29.08 -13.06 2.76
C ALA A 144 29.37 -14.23 3.71
N GLY A 145 29.95 -15.34 3.23
CA GLY A 145 30.32 -16.51 4.04
C GLY A 145 29.17 -17.43 4.44
N PHE A 146 27.94 -17.20 3.93
CA PHE A 146 26.76 -18.01 4.24
C PHE A 146 26.60 -19.18 3.27
N LYS A 147 26.29 -20.37 3.80
CA LYS A 147 25.90 -21.53 2.99
C LYS A 147 24.48 -21.31 2.44
N ASP A 148 24.33 -21.46 1.13
CA ASP A 148 23.07 -21.23 0.41
C ASP A 148 22.04 -22.36 0.67
N ASN A 149 21.43 -22.32 1.84
CA ASN A 149 20.53 -23.35 2.36
C ASN A 149 19.08 -23.18 1.86
N LEU A 150 18.41 -24.28 1.49
CA LEU A 150 16.99 -24.26 1.08
C LEU A 150 16.09 -23.57 2.14
N TRP A 151 16.40 -23.76 3.42
CA TRP A 151 15.71 -23.11 4.55
C TRP A 151 15.64 -21.58 4.44
N MET A 152 16.69 -20.93 3.92
CA MET A 152 16.74 -19.48 3.73
C MET A 152 15.67 -19.01 2.73
N TYR A 153 15.47 -19.74 1.63
CA TYR A 153 14.41 -19.46 0.67
C TYR A 153 13.03 -19.87 1.19
N LEU A 154 12.93 -21.00 1.89
CA LEU A 154 11.66 -21.50 2.41
C LEU A 154 11.07 -20.53 3.47
N SER A 155 11.92 -19.95 4.31
CA SER A 155 11.51 -18.97 5.33
C SER A 155 10.92 -17.68 4.75
N TYR A 156 11.33 -17.27 3.54
CA TYR A 156 10.73 -16.14 2.83
C TYR A 156 9.29 -16.43 2.36
N TYR A 157 8.99 -17.68 2.00
CA TYR A 157 7.66 -18.10 1.52
C TYR A 157 6.75 -18.65 2.62
N ILE A 158 7.30 -19.12 3.75
CA ILE A 158 6.57 -19.62 4.90
C ILE A 158 7.02 -18.83 6.15
N PRO A 159 6.39 -17.67 6.44
CA PRO A 159 6.77 -16.79 7.53
C PRO A 159 6.79 -17.44 8.91
N LEU A 160 6.05 -18.55 9.13
CA LEU A 160 6.17 -19.40 10.34
C LEU A 160 7.63 -19.69 10.73
N LEU A 161 8.46 -20.01 9.73
CA LEU A 161 9.87 -20.36 9.93
C LEU A 161 10.74 -19.16 10.34
N THR A 162 10.23 -17.93 10.20
CA THR A 162 10.90 -16.70 10.65
C THR A 162 10.40 -16.23 12.01
N TRP A 163 9.09 -16.29 12.29
CA TRP A 163 8.52 -15.75 13.53
C TRP A 163 8.56 -16.74 14.69
N LEU A 164 8.37 -18.04 14.45
CA LEU A 164 8.32 -19.05 15.51
C LEU A 164 9.65 -19.17 16.28
N PRO A 165 10.85 -19.13 15.65
CA PRO A 165 12.12 -19.10 16.37
C PRO A 165 12.38 -17.79 17.14
N GLN A 166 11.74 -16.68 16.74
CA GLN A 166 11.81 -15.38 17.43
C GLN A 166 10.80 -15.27 18.58
N TYR A 167 9.98 -16.30 18.83
CA TYR A 167 8.88 -16.21 19.77
C TYR A 167 9.34 -16.20 21.24
N GLN A 168 9.08 -15.09 21.93
CA GLN A 168 9.38 -14.95 23.35
C GLN A 168 8.19 -15.33 24.23
N TRP A 169 8.44 -16.08 25.31
CA TRP A 169 7.44 -16.39 26.35
C TRP A 169 6.80 -15.15 27.01
N SER A 170 7.46 -13.98 26.92
CA SER A 170 6.92 -12.68 27.32
C SER A 170 5.69 -12.26 26.50
N TYR A 171 5.57 -12.70 25.24
CA TYR A 171 4.45 -12.36 24.34
C TYR A 171 3.21 -13.23 24.58
N LEU A 172 3.37 -14.43 25.16
CA LEU A 172 2.31 -15.41 25.43
C LEU A 172 1.08 -14.79 26.10
N LYS A 173 1.29 -13.95 27.12
CA LYS A 173 0.19 -13.30 27.87
C LYS A 173 -0.58 -12.30 27.00
N GLY A 174 0.09 -11.60 26.08
CA GLY A 174 -0.53 -10.66 25.15
C GLY A 174 -1.32 -11.36 24.06
N ASP A 175 -0.67 -12.32 23.37
CA ASP A 175 -1.30 -13.07 22.28
C ASP A 175 -2.51 -13.89 22.76
N LEU A 176 -2.46 -14.46 23.97
CA LEU A 176 -3.59 -15.20 24.57
C LEU A 176 -4.76 -14.30 25.00
N VAL A 177 -4.48 -13.18 25.68
CA VAL A 177 -5.54 -12.21 26.08
C VAL A 177 -6.20 -11.59 24.86
N ALA A 178 -5.40 -11.27 23.83
CA ALA A 178 -5.91 -10.76 22.57
C ALA A 178 -6.81 -11.80 21.87
N ALA A 179 -6.36 -13.06 21.76
CA ALA A 179 -7.16 -14.15 21.21
C ALA A 179 -8.48 -14.38 21.97
N LEU A 180 -8.47 -14.36 23.31
CA LEU A 180 -9.68 -14.49 24.13
C LEU A 180 -10.65 -13.31 23.90
N THR A 181 -10.13 -12.08 23.84
CA THR A 181 -10.95 -10.89 23.59
C THR A 181 -11.55 -10.92 22.18
N LEU A 182 -10.77 -11.33 21.17
CA LEU A 182 -11.24 -11.53 19.80
C LEU A 182 -12.33 -12.60 19.74
N ALA A 183 -12.13 -13.76 20.37
CA ALA A 183 -13.11 -14.83 20.39
C ALA A 183 -14.45 -14.39 21.02
N SER A 184 -14.38 -13.62 22.12
CA SER A 184 -15.57 -13.12 22.84
C SER A 184 -16.49 -12.23 21.99
N LEU A 185 -15.92 -11.52 21.01
CA LEU A 185 -16.63 -10.62 20.11
C LEU A 185 -17.01 -11.34 18.80
N TYR A 186 -16.04 -12.02 18.19
CA TYR A 186 -16.14 -12.46 16.80
C TYR A 186 -16.75 -13.86 16.63
N LEU A 187 -16.77 -14.73 17.64
CA LEU A 187 -17.48 -16.02 17.52
C LEU A 187 -19.01 -15.84 17.51
N PRO A 188 -19.62 -15.03 18.41
CA PRO A 188 -21.04 -14.69 18.32
C PRO A 188 -21.39 -13.94 17.02
N MET A 189 -20.52 -13.02 16.58
CA MET A 189 -20.67 -12.36 15.27
C MET A 189 -20.69 -13.38 14.12
N ALA A 190 -19.76 -14.34 14.08
CA ALA A 190 -19.67 -15.31 12.98
C ALA A 190 -20.90 -16.22 12.90
N LEU A 191 -21.44 -16.63 14.05
CA LEU A 191 -22.73 -17.34 14.14
C LEU A 191 -23.86 -16.51 13.54
N SER A 192 -23.96 -15.24 13.93
CA SER A 192 -24.97 -14.30 13.41
C SER A 192 -24.81 -14.01 11.91
N LEU A 193 -23.58 -13.95 11.38
CA LEU A 193 -23.29 -13.71 9.97
C LEU A 193 -23.65 -14.89 9.07
N ALA A 194 -23.36 -16.11 9.52
CA ALA A 194 -23.75 -17.34 8.82
C ALA A 194 -25.28 -17.43 8.68
N ASP A 195 -26.00 -17.23 9.79
CA ASP A 195 -27.45 -17.39 9.87
C ASP A 195 -28.22 -16.25 9.15
N ASN A 196 -27.98 -15.01 9.57
CA ASN A 196 -28.83 -13.86 9.19
C ASN A 196 -28.44 -13.24 7.83
N LEU A 197 -27.18 -13.39 7.38
CA LEU A 197 -26.69 -12.76 6.14
C LEU A 197 -26.34 -13.77 5.04
N ALA A 198 -25.75 -14.91 5.41
CA ALA A 198 -25.39 -15.96 4.43
C ALA A 198 -26.46 -17.05 4.26
N HIS A 199 -27.46 -17.10 5.14
CA HIS A 199 -28.52 -18.13 5.17
C HIS A 199 -27.95 -19.56 5.14
N VAL A 200 -26.90 -19.79 5.94
CA VAL A 200 -26.26 -21.08 6.13
C VAL A 200 -26.18 -21.44 7.61
N PRO A 201 -26.06 -22.73 7.96
CA PRO A 201 -26.03 -23.17 9.36
C PRO A 201 -24.98 -22.41 10.19
N PRO A 202 -25.34 -21.86 11.38
CA PRO A 202 -24.50 -20.89 12.08
C PRO A 202 -23.05 -21.35 12.32
N ILE A 203 -22.87 -22.66 12.56
CA ILE A 203 -21.57 -23.29 12.83
C ILE A 203 -20.53 -23.08 11.71
N ASN A 204 -20.96 -22.87 10.46
CA ASN A 204 -20.09 -22.62 9.31
C ASN A 204 -19.31 -21.29 9.45
N GLY A 205 -19.83 -20.34 10.24
CA GLY A 205 -19.10 -19.14 10.65
C GLY A 205 -17.99 -19.44 11.66
N LEU A 206 -18.20 -20.38 12.59
CA LEU A 206 -17.15 -20.81 13.52
C LEU A 206 -16.04 -21.59 12.81
N TYR A 207 -16.39 -22.46 11.85
CA TYR A 207 -15.38 -23.15 11.01
C TYR A 207 -14.45 -22.15 10.31
N ALA A 208 -14.95 -20.98 9.91
CA ALA A 208 -14.12 -19.94 9.31
C ALA A 208 -13.07 -19.37 10.28
N PHE A 209 -13.36 -19.33 11.59
CA PHE A 209 -12.38 -18.96 12.63
C PHE A 209 -11.51 -20.13 13.13
N VAL A 210 -11.87 -21.39 12.88
CA VAL A 210 -10.94 -22.51 13.08
C VAL A 210 -9.84 -22.51 12.02
N PHE A 211 -10.20 -22.57 10.73
CA PHE A 211 -9.22 -22.85 9.69
C PHE A 211 -8.46 -21.61 9.20
N ASN A 212 -9.14 -20.49 8.95
CA ASN A 212 -8.51 -19.36 8.28
C ASN A 212 -7.45 -18.63 9.12
N PRO A 213 -7.65 -18.35 10.43
CA PRO A 213 -6.60 -17.79 11.28
C PRO A 213 -5.37 -18.70 11.40
N PHE A 214 -5.59 -20.02 11.46
CA PHE A 214 -4.51 -21.01 11.60
C PHE A 214 -3.64 -21.07 10.35
N ILE A 215 -4.25 -21.22 9.16
CA ILE A 215 -3.51 -21.23 7.89
C ILE A 215 -2.86 -19.87 7.62
N TYR A 216 -3.53 -18.76 7.97
CA TYR A 216 -2.91 -17.44 7.85
C TYR A 216 -1.70 -17.26 8.78
N ALA A 217 -1.71 -17.79 10.00
CA ALA A 217 -0.55 -17.72 10.89
C ALA A 217 0.71 -18.47 10.37
N ILE A 218 0.52 -19.40 9.43
CA ILE A 218 1.60 -20.15 8.77
C ILE A 218 2.21 -19.36 7.59
N PHE A 219 1.36 -18.77 6.74
CA PHE A 219 1.75 -18.19 5.44
C PHE A 219 1.74 -16.65 5.39
N GLY A 220 1.04 -15.98 6.31
CA GLY A 220 0.82 -14.53 6.32
C GLY A 220 2.04 -13.70 6.70
N SER A 221 2.18 -12.53 6.07
CA SER A 221 3.28 -11.57 6.28
C SER A 221 2.90 -10.32 7.08
N ALA A 222 1.67 -10.21 7.60
CA ALA A 222 1.27 -9.17 8.55
C ALA A 222 1.03 -9.76 9.97
N PRO A 223 2.01 -9.68 10.90
CA PRO A 223 2.01 -10.49 12.13
C PRO A 223 0.84 -10.29 13.10
N GLN A 224 0.14 -9.15 13.02
CA GLN A 224 -0.98 -8.81 13.91
C GLN A 224 -2.35 -8.94 13.22
N MET A 225 -2.39 -9.38 11.95
CA MET A 225 -3.62 -9.45 11.17
C MET A 225 -4.49 -10.65 11.58
N VAL A 226 -5.79 -10.39 11.74
CA VAL A 226 -6.80 -11.38 12.13
C VAL A 226 -7.74 -11.62 10.95
N VAL A 227 -7.65 -12.82 10.39
CA VAL A 227 -8.52 -13.29 9.30
C VAL A 227 -9.83 -13.82 9.88
N GLY A 228 -10.97 -13.52 9.26
CA GLY A 228 -12.28 -14.04 9.70
C GLY A 228 -13.42 -13.70 8.73
N PRO A 229 -14.59 -14.37 8.86
CA PRO A 229 -15.74 -14.12 8.00
C PRO A 229 -16.27 -12.69 8.16
N GLU A 230 -16.59 -12.02 7.06
CA GLU A 230 -16.92 -10.58 7.04
C GLU A 230 -18.37 -10.35 6.54
N ALA A 231 -18.98 -9.23 6.93
CA ALA A 231 -20.42 -9.02 6.76
C ALA A 231 -20.84 -8.88 5.29
N ALA A 232 -20.15 -8.06 4.50
CA ALA A 232 -20.43 -7.91 3.07
C ALA A 232 -20.07 -9.19 2.29
N GLY A 233 -18.99 -9.90 2.68
CA GLY A 233 -18.70 -11.24 2.17
C GLY A 233 -19.82 -12.26 2.45
N SER A 234 -20.38 -12.25 3.66
CA SER A 234 -21.46 -13.17 4.07
C SER A 234 -22.78 -12.88 3.35
N LEU A 235 -23.14 -11.60 3.17
CA LEU A 235 -24.32 -11.20 2.39
C LEU A 235 -24.23 -11.64 0.92
N LEU A 236 -23.03 -11.57 0.33
CA LEU A 236 -22.80 -12.05 -1.04
C LEU A 236 -22.91 -13.59 -1.12
N VAL A 237 -22.47 -14.35 -0.11
CA VAL A 237 -22.78 -15.80 -0.02
C VAL A 237 -24.29 -16.03 0.03
N GLY A 238 -25.03 -15.30 0.87
CA GLY A 238 -26.49 -15.43 0.99
C GLY A 238 -27.24 -15.16 -0.31
N SER A 239 -26.75 -14.21 -1.12
CA SER A 239 -27.31 -13.96 -2.46
C SER A 239 -27.16 -15.14 -3.42
N VAL A 240 -26.06 -15.90 -3.33
CA VAL A 240 -25.86 -17.14 -4.12
C VAL A 240 -26.70 -18.28 -3.57
N VAL A 241 -26.67 -18.48 -2.25
CA VAL A 241 -27.44 -19.53 -1.56
C VAL A 241 -28.92 -19.39 -1.90
N ARG A 242 -29.48 -18.18 -1.83
CA ARG A 242 -30.86 -17.91 -2.22
C ARG A 242 -31.10 -18.13 -3.72
N GLY A 243 -30.26 -17.57 -4.59
CA GLY A 243 -30.43 -17.70 -6.05
C GLY A 243 -30.43 -19.15 -6.54
N SER A 244 -29.53 -19.98 -6.00
CA SER A 244 -29.49 -21.42 -6.31
C SER A 244 -30.64 -22.23 -5.68
N ILE A 245 -31.27 -21.75 -4.60
CA ILE A 245 -32.48 -22.39 -4.01
C ILE A 245 -33.73 -21.99 -4.81
N ASP A 246 -33.89 -20.72 -5.19
CA ASP A 246 -35.03 -20.24 -5.99
C ASP A 246 -35.11 -20.93 -7.38
N HIS A 247 -34.03 -21.59 -7.82
CA HIS A 247 -33.97 -22.40 -9.04
C HIS A 247 -34.39 -23.88 -8.87
N ASP A 248 -34.26 -24.47 -7.68
CA ASP A 248 -34.47 -25.91 -7.45
C ASP A 248 -35.80 -26.17 -6.71
N LYS A 249 -36.75 -26.83 -7.38
CA LYS A 249 -38.16 -26.89 -6.97
C LYS A 249 -38.45 -28.00 -5.96
N GLY A 250 -37.82 -27.93 -4.79
CA GLY A 250 -38.07 -28.84 -3.66
C GLY A 250 -38.17 -28.11 -2.32
N ASP A 251 -39.28 -28.29 -1.59
CA ASP A 251 -39.59 -27.59 -0.33
C ASP A 251 -38.71 -27.99 0.89
N GLU A 252 -37.54 -28.60 0.69
CA GLU A 252 -36.61 -28.90 1.78
C GLU A 252 -35.59 -27.77 1.99
N TYR A 253 -35.73 -27.07 3.12
CA TYR A 253 -34.74 -26.14 3.67
C TYR A 253 -33.46 -26.90 4.11
N ASN A 254 -32.71 -27.40 3.13
CA ASN A 254 -31.65 -28.37 3.38
C ASN A 254 -30.35 -27.67 3.78
N ALA A 255 -30.13 -27.60 5.09
CA ALA A 255 -28.93 -27.08 5.74
C ALA A 255 -27.61 -27.61 5.15
N GLU A 256 -27.57 -28.85 4.65
CA GLU A 256 -26.36 -29.40 4.01
C GLU A 256 -26.10 -28.78 2.63
N VAL A 257 -27.14 -28.45 1.86
CA VAL A 257 -27.03 -27.80 0.53
C VAL A 257 -26.55 -26.37 0.67
N GLN A 258 -27.14 -25.59 1.59
CA GLN A 258 -26.70 -24.24 1.95
C GLN A 258 -25.20 -24.23 2.33
N ALA A 259 -24.79 -25.16 3.20
CA ALA A 259 -23.40 -25.33 3.61
C ALA A 259 -22.47 -25.72 2.44
N LYS A 260 -22.91 -26.55 1.48
CA LYS A 260 -22.14 -26.89 0.27
C LYS A 260 -21.91 -25.65 -0.60
N ILE A 261 -22.97 -24.88 -0.88
CA ILE A 261 -22.89 -23.65 -1.69
C ILE A 261 -21.93 -22.64 -1.05
N CYS A 262 -21.99 -22.46 0.28
CA CYS A 262 -21.02 -21.65 1.02
C CYS A 262 -19.57 -22.12 0.81
N GLY A 263 -19.31 -23.43 0.91
CA GLY A 263 -18.00 -24.01 0.62
C GLY A 263 -17.54 -23.78 -0.82
N VAL A 264 -18.43 -23.89 -1.81
CA VAL A 264 -18.14 -23.57 -3.22
C VAL A 264 -17.74 -22.10 -3.37
N VAL A 265 -18.53 -21.17 -2.86
CA VAL A 265 -18.26 -19.72 -2.94
C VAL A 265 -16.95 -19.34 -2.26
N ALA A 266 -16.70 -19.85 -1.04
CA ALA A 266 -15.44 -19.64 -0.33
C ALA A 266 -14.24 -20.22 -1.08
N GLY A 267 -14.40 -21.42 -1.68
CA GLY A 267 -13.37 -22.08 -2.48
C GLY A 267 -13.04 -21.30 -3.74
N MET A 268 -14.05 -20.81 -4.47
CA MET A 268 -13.88 -20.00 -5.68
C MET A 268 -13.23 -18.64 -5.37
N ALA A 269 -13.66 -17.97 -4.29
CA ALA A 269 -13.05 -16.72 -3.85
C ALA A 269 -11.57 -16.94 -3.45
N GLY A 270 -11.31 -17.98 -2.65
CA GLY A 270 -9.96 -18.39 -2.25
C GLY A 270 -9.05 -18.74 -3.44
N ALA A 271 -9.56 -19.51 -4.40
CA ALA A 271 -8.84 -19.84 -5.63
C ALA A 271 -8.52 -18.61 -6.48
N THR A 272 -9.47 -17.68 -6.62
CA THR A 272 -9.25 -16.39 -7.32
C THR A 272 -8.10 -15.60 -6.69
N VAL A 273 -8.13 -15.45 -5.35
CA VAL A 273 -7.12 -14.74 -4.57
C VAL A 273 -5.75 -15.45 -4.62
N PHE A 274 -5.73 -16.78 -4.53
CA PHE A 274 -4.51 -17.60 -4.63
C PHE A 274 -3.85 -17.49 -6.02
N ILE A 275 -4.65 -17.62 -7.09
CA ILE A 275 -4.18 -17.49 -8.49
C ILE A 275 -3.66 -16.07 -8.74
N ALA A 276 -4.35 -15.03 -8.24
CA ALA A 276 -3.87 -13.65 -8.32
C ALA A 276 -2.50 -13.46 -7.63
N GLY A 277 -2.27 -14.12 -6.49
CA GLY A 277 -0.98 -14.13 -5.80
C GLY A 277 0.13 -14.81 -6.61
N LEU A 278 -0.14 -15.98 -7.19
CA LEU A 278 0.80 -16.70 -8.07
C LEU A 278 1.11 -15.90 -9.35
N ALA A 279 0.10 -15.26 -9.95
CA ALA A 279 0.22 -14.36 -11.10
C ALA A 279 0.85 -12.99 -10.74
N ARG A 280 1.16 -12.75 -9.46
CA ARG A 280 1.80 -11.53 -8.93
C ARG A 280 0.98 -10.25 -9.11
N LEU A 281 -0.34 -10.37 -9.11
CA LEU A 281 -1.28 -9.24 -9.25
C LEU A 281 -1.36 -8.34 -8.00
N GLY A 282 -0.61 -8.63 -6.94
CA GLY A 282 -0.50 -7.79 -5.74
C GLY A 282 0.08 -6.40 -5.99
N PHE A 283 0.51 -6.05 -7.22
CA PHE A 283 0.71 -4.64 -7.59
C PHE A 283 -0.59 -3.82 -7.44
N LEU A 284 -1.77 -4.44 -7.52
CA LEU A 284 -3.07 -3.80 -7.30
C LEU A 284 -3.21 -3.23 -5.88
N ASP A 285 -2.45 -3.72 -4.90
CA ASP A 285 -2.39 -3.07 -3.57
C ASP A 285 -1.75 -1.68 -3.65
N SER A 286 -0.77 -1.44 -4.52
CA SER A 286 -0.10 -0.13 -4.63
C SER A 286 -1.04 1.02 -5.03
N VAL A 287 -2.21 0.68 -5.59
CA VAL A 287 -3.32 1.60 -5.90
C VAL A 287 -3.95 2.19 -4.62
N LEU A 288 -3.92 1.46 -3.50
CA LEU A 288 -4.54 1.88 -2.24
C LEU A 288 -3.69 2.98 -1.57
N SER A 289 -4.00 4.22 -1.95
CA SER A 289 -3.40 5.44 -1.41
C SER A 289 -3.79 5.66 0.06
N LYS A 290 -2.98 6.38 0.84
CA LYS A 290 -3.35 6.73 2.23
C LYS A 290 -4.72 7.45 2.30
N PRO A 291 -5.06 8.41 1.42
CA PRO A 291 -6.39 9.02 1.37
C PRO A 291 -7.51 8.01 1.08
N PHE A 292 -7.33 7.07 0.13
CA PHE A 292 -8.29 5.98 -0.07
C PHE A 292 -8.53 5.20 1.23
N LEU A 293 -7.46 4.77 1.89
CA LEU A 293 -7.55 4.00 3.14
C LEU A 293 -8.31 4.78 4.23
N ARG A 294 -8.05 6.08 4.37
CA ARG A 294 -8.74 6.91 5.38
C ARG A 294 -10.21 7.15 5.07
N GLY A 295 -10.56 7.47 3.82
CA GLY A 295 -11.96 7.62 3.41
C GLY A 295 -12.75 6.34 3.67
N PHE A 296 -12.19 5.20 3.25
CA PHE A 296 -12.83 3.88 3.37
C PHE A 296 -12.96 3.40 4.82
N ILE A 297 -11.90 3.51 5.64
CA ILE A 297 -11.94 3.15 7.07
C ILE A 297 -12.98 3.99 7.83
N SER A 298 -13.03 5.30 7.56
CA SER A 298 -14.00 6.21 8.20
C SER A 298 -15.43 5.83 7.83
N ALA A 299 -15.65 5.48 6.56
CA ALA A 299 -16.96 5.08 6.06
C ALA A 299 -17.41 3.74 6.64
N ILE A 300 -16.53 2.74 6.71
CA ILE A 300 -16.78 1.46 7.39
C ILE A 300 -17.18 1.68 8.85
N GLY A 301 -16.44 2.54 9.56
CA GLY A 301 -16.77 2.91 10.94
C GLY A 301 -18.19 3.48 11.08
N PHE A 302 -18.57 4.41 10.19
CA PHE A 302 -19.92 4.99 10.21
C PHE A 302 -21.01 3.97 9.85
N VAL A 303 -20.81 3.19 8.78
CA VAL A 303 -21.74 2.13 8.33
C VAL A 303 -21.99 1.13 9.46
N ILE A 304 -20.93 0.65 10.12
CA ILE A 304 -21.06 -0.30 11.24
C ILE A 304 -21.83 0.32 12.41
N ALA A 305 -21.57 1.58 12.77
CA ALA A 305 -22.27 2.26 13.86
C ALA A 305 -23.79 2.40 13.56
N VAL A 306 -24.16 2.73 12.32
CA VAL A 306 -25.58 2.73 11.89
C VAL A 306 -26.17 1.32 11.97
N ASP A 307 -25.50 0.33 11.41
CA ASP A 307 -25.98 -1.05 11.35
C ASP A 307 -26.16 -1.70 12.74
N GLN A 308 -25.36 -1.30 13.74
CA GLN A 308 -25.50 -1.78 15.12
C GLN A 308 -26.57 -1.03 15.93
N SER A 309 -26.90 0.21 15.59
CA SER A 309 -27.95 0.95 16.31
C SER A 309 -29.34 0.30 16.19
N ILE A 310 -29.61 -0.45 15.11
CA ILE A 310 -30.86 -1.20 14.92
C ILE A 310 -31.07 -2.28 16.01
N PRO A 311 -30.16 -3.27 16.21
CA PRO A 311 -30.28 -4.24 17.30
C PRO A 311 -30.05 -3.64 18.70
N GLU A 312 -29.29 -2.55 18.86
CA GLU A 312 -29.20 -1.82 20.15
C GLU A 312 -30.56 -1.23 20.57
N LEU A 313 -31.35 -0.73 19.62
CA LEU A 313 -32.72 -0.25 19.84
C LEU A 313 -33.78 -1.37 19.90
N GLY A 314 -33.40 -2.63 19.62
CA GLY A 314 -34.32 -3.76 19.52
C GLY A 314 -35.24 -3.75 18.30
N LEU A 315 -34.88 -3.00 17.25
CA LEU A 315 -35.68 -2.83 16.03
C LEU A 315 -35.37 -3.89 14.94
N ALA A 316 -34.57 -4.90 15.23
CA ALA A 316 -34.04 -5.82 14.21
C ALA A 316 -35.13 -6.66 13.51
N LYS A 317 -36.16 -7.14 14.24
CA LYS A 317 -37.33 -7.80 13.64
C LYS A 317 -38.08 -6.88 12.67
N TYR A 318 -38.43 -5.66 13.11
CA TYR A 318 -39.07 -4.65 12.27
C TYR A 318 -38.23 -4.29 11.02
N ALA A 319 -36.90 -4.22 11.16
CA ALA A 319 -35.99 -3.96 10.04
C ALA A 319 -35.94 -5.10 9.01
N ALA A 320 -36.16 -6.35 9.45
CA ALA A 320 -36.26 -7.51 8.58
C ALA A 320 -37.63 -7.57 7.87
N GLU A 321 -38.73 -7.37 8.61
CA GLU A 321 -40.10 -7.34 8.07
C GLU A 321 -40.29 -6.28 6.98
N LEU A 322 -39.68 -5.11 7.15
CA LEU A 322 -39.71 -4.01 6.18
C LEU A 322 -38.59 -4.08 5.12
N GLY A 323 -37.78 -5.15 5.10
CA GLY A 323 -36.70 -5.36 4.12
C GLY A 323 -35.51 -4.38 4.19
N VAL A 324 -35.47 -3.52 5.21
CA VAL A 324 -34.49 -2.42 5.34
C VAL A 324 -33.06 -2.93 5.59
N GLY A 325 -32.89 -4.19 6.01
CA GLY A 325 -31.58 -4.82 6.20
C GLY A 325 -30.64 -4.72 4.99
N HIS A 326 -31.17 -4.66 3.76
CA HIS A 326 -30.41 -4.51 2.52
C HIS A 326 -30.27 -3.06 2.01
N GLY A 327 -30.90 -2.08 2.69
CA GLY A 327 -30.85 -0.67 2.30
C GLY A 327 -29.49 -0.01 2.55
N SER A 328 -29.30 1.20 2.02
CA SER A 328 -28.13 2.01 2.33
C SER A 328 -28.12 2.42 3.82
N SER A 329 -26.98 2.87 4.35
CA SER A 329 -26.96 3.42 5.72
C SER A 329 -27.86 4.65 5.87
N MET A 330 -28.10 5.39 4.79
CA MET A 330 -29.08 6.48 4.76
C MET A 330 -30.52 5.97 4.91
N ASP A 331 -30.87 4.81 4.33
CA ASP A 331 -32.21 4.23 4.46
C ASP A 331 -32.42 3.58 5.83
N LYS A 332 -31.38 2.94 6.37
CA LYS A 332 -31.36 2.45 7.77
C LYS A 332 -31.55 3.60 8.77
N LEU A 333 -30.89 4.75 8.56
CA LEU A 333 -31.11 5.95 9.38
C LEU A 333 -32.55 6.47 9.28
N LYS A 334 -33.14 6.58 8.07
CA LYS A 334 -34.55 6.97 7.91
C LYS A 334 -35.48 6.03 8.70
N PHE A 335 -35.26 4.72 8.59
CA PHE A 335 -36.01 3.71 9.32
C PHE A 335 -35.90 3.85 10.84
N ILE A 336 -34.69 4.09 11.38
CA ILE A 336 -34.48 4.32 12.81
C ILE A 336 -35.28 5.55 13.30
N PHE A 337 -35.29 6.64 12.52
CA PHE A 337 -36.07 7.83 12.87
C PHE A 337 -37.59 7.62 12.72
N SER A 338 -38.06 6.87 11.72
CA SER A 338 -39.50 6.59 11.54
C SER A 338 -40.06 5.56 12.52
N SER A 339 -39.22 4.66 13.02
CA SER A 339 -39.62 3.54 13.88
C SER A 339 -39.29 3.77 15.36
N PHE A 340 -38.95 5.00 15.75
CA PHE A 340 -38.50 5.33 17.11
C PHE A 340 -39.55 5.01 18.20
N ASP A 341 -40.84 5.05 17.88
CA ASP A 341 -41.91 4.68 18.81
C ASP A 341 -41.95 3.16 19.13
N HIS A 342 -41.30 2.33 18.31
CA HIS A 342 -41.26 0.87 18.46
C HIS A 342 -40.01 0.37 19.21
N VAL A 343 -39.18 1.28 19.74
CA VAL A 343 -37.91 0.95 20.43
C VAL A 343 -38.14 0.11 21.68
N HIS A 344 -37.49 -1.06 21.75
CA HIS A 344 -37.65 -1.96 22.89
C HIS A 344 -36.81 -1.48 24.09
N LYS A 345 -37.49 -0.82 25.05
CA LYS A 345 -36.88 -0.12 26.19
C LYS A 345 -35.85 -0.95 26.97
N LEU A 346 -36.11 -2.25 27.21
CA LEU A 346 -35.18 -3.11 27.93
C LEU A 346 -33.92 -3.41 27.09
N THR A 347 -34.07 -3.66 25.78
CA THR A 347 -32.94 -3.85 24.85
C THR A 347 -32.06 -2.60 24.81
N PHE A 348 -32.67 -1.41 24.68
CA PHE A 348 -31.97 -0.13 24.67
C PHE A 348 -31.20 0.17 25.96
N ILE A 349 -31.79 -0.14 27.13
CA ILE A 349 -31.11 0.03 28.43
C ILE A 349 -29.92 -0.94 28.54
N VAL A 350 -30.11 -2.22 28.18
CA VAL A 350 -29.03 -3.23 28.21
C VAL A 350 -27.89 -2.88 27.25
N ALA A 351 -28.21 -2.38 26.06
CA ALA A 351 -27.24 -1.85 25.10
C ALA A 351 -26.49 -0.63 25.67
N GLY A 352 -27.22 0.44 26.03
CA GLY A 352 -26.64 1.70 26.49
C GLY A 352 -25.74 1.54 27.72
N VAL A 353 -26.16 0.73 28.71
CA VAL A 353 -25.32 0.42 29.88
C VAL A 353 -24.06 -0.35 29.47
N SER A 354 -24.17 -1.33 28.59
CA SER A 354 -23.02 -2.11 28.11
C SER A 354 -22.04 -1.26 27.31
N PHE A 355 -22.54 -0.40 26.42
CA PHE A 355 -21.75 0.56 25.66
C PHE A 355 -21.01 1.54 26.59
N VAL A 356 -21.71 2.14 27.56
CA VAL A 356 -21.10 3.08 28.53
C VAL A 356 -20.02 2.40 29.37
N ILE A 357 -20.25 1.17 29.84
CA ILE A 357 -19.23 0.40 30.58
C ILE A 357 -18.01 0.14 29.69
N MET A 358 -18.19 -0.43 28.49
CA MET A 358 -17.08 -0.76 27.60
C MET A 358 -16.30 0.49 27.14
N MET A 359 -16.98 1.61 26.87
CA MET A 359 -16.34 2.87 26.47
C MET A 359 -15.60 3.53 27.65
N THR A 360 -16.16 3.48 28.86
CA THR A 360 -15.49 3.97 30.08
C THR A 360 -14.23 3.14 30.38
N MET A 361 -14.33 1.81 30.30
CA MET A 361 -13.17 0.93 30.48
C MET A 361 -12.11 1.15 29.39
N ARG A 362 -12.51 1.38 28.13
CA ARG A 362 -11.61 1.74 27.02
C ARG A 362 -10.83 3.02 27.30
N GLU A 363 -11.50 4.11 27.67
CA GLU A 363 -10.82 5.40 27.85
C GLU A 363 -9.98 5.42 29.13
N LEU A 364 -10.47 4.77 30.20
CA LEU A 364 -9.69 4.53 31.43
C LEU A 364 -8.41 3.73 31.14
N LYS A 365 -8.49 2.66 30.32
CA LYS A 365 -7.31 1.92 29.84
C LYS A 365 -6.36 2.83 29.06
N LYS A 366 -6.86 3.62 28.10
CA LYS A 366 -6.07 4.54 27.26
C LYS A 366 -5.29 5.56 28.11
N HIS A 367 -5.86 6.06 29.20
CA HIS A 367 -5.17 6.94 30.15
C HIS A 367 -4.26 6.22 31.16
N LEU A 368 -4.59 5.00 31.60
CA LEU A 368 -3.79 4.25 32.58
C LEU A 368 -2.63 3.47 31.96
N GLN A 369 -2.74 3.01 30.71
CA GLN A 369 -1.74 2.16 30.04
C GLN A 369 -0.31 2.75 30.04
N PRO A 370 -0.08 4.07 29.82
CA PRO A 370 1.25 4.66 29.93
C PRO A 370 1.86 4.60 31.33
N LYS A 371 1.04 4.52 32.38
CA LYS A 371 1.48 4.47 33.80
C LYS A 371 1.53 3.04 34.35
N TYR A 372 0.65 2.16 33.86
CA TYR A 372 0.51 0.77 34.29
C TYR A 372 0.35 -0.15 33.06
N PRO A 373 1.44 -0.61 32.43
CA PRO A 373 1.38 -1.45 31.23
C PRO A 373 0.55 -2.74 31.40
N GLY A 374 0.43 -3.24 32.64
CA GLY A 374 -0.41 -4.39 32.99
C GLY A 374 -1.90 -4.24 32.63
N VAL A 375 -2.40 -3.00 32.59
CA VAL A 375 -3.82 -2.68 32.33
C VAL A 375 -4.27 -3.04 30.91
N ALA A 376 -3.33 -3.14 29.95
CA ALA A 376 -3.63 -3.59 28.59
C ALA A 376 -4.12 -5.06 28.54
N TYR A 377 -3.65 -5.90 29.47
CA TYR A 377 -3.94 -7.35 29.49
C TYR A 377 -5.27 -7.72 30.20
N ILE A 378 -6.10 -6.75 30.55
CA ILE A 378 -7.42 -7.01 31.16
C ILE A 378 -8.45 -7.25 30.04
N PRO A 379 -9.06 -8.44 29.89
CA PRO A 379 -10.06 -8.71 28.85
C PRO A 379 -11.45 -8.18 29.26
N ASP A 380 -11.54 -6.86 29.48
CA ASP A 380 -12.75 -6.09 29.84
C ASP A 380 -13.99 -6.47 29.01
N ARG A 381 -13.84 -6.53 27.70
CA ARG A 381 -14.91 -6.86 26.75
C ARG A 381 -15.47 -8.27 26.96
N PHE A 382 -14.59 -9.25 27.19
CA PHE A 382 -14.99 -10.63 27.51
C PHE A 382 -15.76 -10.68 28.83
N PHE A 383 -15.30 -9.96 29.87
CA PHE A 383 -16.03 -9.91 31.15
C PHE A 383 -17.44 -9.32 30.99
N VAL A 384 -17.62 -8.23 30.24
CA VAL A 384 -18.96 -7.65 30.00
C VAL A 384 -19.88 -8.63 29.27
N VAL A 385 -19.37 -9.39 28.29
CA VAL A 385 -20.17 -10.42 27.58
C VAL A 385 -20.53 -11.60 28.47
N VAL A 386 -19.59 -12.10 29.28
CA VAL A 386 -19.85 -13.21 30.22
C VAL A 386 -20.86 -12.79 31.29
N ILE A 387 -20.72 -11.59 31.85
CA ILE A 387 -21.68 -11.03 32.81
C ILE A 387 -23.05 -10.87 32.15
N ALA A 388 -23.12 -10.32 30.93
CA ALA A 388 -24.39 -10.17 30.20
C ALA A 388 -25.08 -11.51 29.90
N ALA A 389 -24.34 -12.57 29.57
CA ALA A 389 -24.90 -13.91 29.37
C ALA A 389 -25.49 -14.49 30.67
N VAL A 390 -24.77 -14.33 31.79
CA VAL A 390 -25.26 -14.79 33.11
C VAL A 390 -26.50 -13.99 33.55
N LEU A 391 -26.53 -12.68 33.33
CA LEU A 391 -27.71 -11.84 33.60
C LEU A 391 -28.90 -12.21 32.70
N SER A 392 -28.65 -12.47 31.42
CA SER A 392 -29.66 -12.91 30.44
C SER A 392 -30.34 -14.21 30.84
N TRP A 393 -29.55 -15.17 31.34
CA TRP A 393 -30.05 -16.42 31.92
C TRP A 393 -30.80 -16.20 33.25
N GLN A 394 -30.21 -15.45 34.19
CA GLN A 394 -30.77 -15.26 35.53
C GLN A 394 -32.09 -14.47 35.55
N PHE A 395 -32.21 -13.46 34.68
CA PHE A 395 -33.40 -12.61 34.62
C PHE A 395 -34.41 -13.04 33.55
N ASP A 396 -34.09 -14.06 32.75
CA ASP A 396 -34.84 -14.49 31.57
C ASP A 396 -35.17 -13.30 30.66
N TRP A 397 -34.15 -12.81 29.96
CA TRP A 397 -34.30 -11.69 29.03
C TRP A 397 -35.01 -12.07 27.72
N GLU A 398 -35.06 -13.37 27.39
CA GLU A 398 -35.73 -13.89 26.19
C GLU A 398 -37.26 -13.73 26.31
N SER A 399 -37.88 -14.19 27.39
CA SER A 399 -39.33 -14.03 27.60
C SER A 399 -39.75 -12.56 27.75
N ARG A 400 -38.81 -11.68 28.11
CA ARG A 400 -38.97 -10.21 28.15
C ARG A 400 -38.74 -9.53 26.80
N GLY A 401 -38.56 -10.27 25.71
CA GLY A 401 -38.46 -9.72 24.35
C GLY A 401 -37.09 -9.16 23.96
N VAL A 402 -36.03 -9.37 24.76
CA VAL A 402 -34.66 -9.03 24.34
C VAL A 402 -34.16 -10.11 23.38
N GLU A 403 -33.59 -9.72 22.24
CA GLU A 403 -33.04 -10.69 21.31
C GLU A 403 -31.73 -11.31 21.85
N ILE A 404 -31.76 -12.62 22.07
CA ILE A 404 -30.58 -13.46 22.30
C ILE A 404 -30.14 -14.16 21.00
N LEU A 405 -29.00 -14.86 21.04
CA LEU A 405 -28.45 -15.57 19.87
C LEU A 405 -29.21 -16.87 19.54
N GLY A 406 -29.70 -17.59 20.56
CA GLY A 406 -30.53 -18.79 20.37
C GLY A 406 -29.76 -20.08 20.02
N PRO A 407 -30.46 -21.15 19.56
CA PRO A 407 -29.93 -22.51 19.54
C PRO A 407 -29.04 -22.80 18.32
N VAL A 408 -27.72 -22.81 18.51
CA VAL A 408 -26.75 -23.20 17.49
C VAL A 408 -26.78 -24.72 17.24
N LYS A 409 -27.18 -25.13 16.02
CA LYS A 409 -27.18 -26.52 15.56
C LYS A 409 -26.13 -26.75 14.45
N ALA A 410 -25.58 -27.95 14.39
CA ALA A 410 -24.73 -28.39 13.29
C ALA A 410 -25.55 -29.03 12.16
N ALA A 411 -25.19 -28.78 10.90
CA ALA A 411 -25.98 -29.14 9.72
C ALA A 411 -26.25 -30.65 9.55
N SER A 412 -25.33 -31.49 9.99
CA SER A 412 -25.27 -32.93 9.66
C SER A 412 -25.03 -33.84 10.87
N GLY A 413 -25.09 -33.31 12.09
CA GLY A 413 -24.70 -34.01 13.33
C GLY A 413 -23.20 -34.27 13.49
N HIS A 414 -22.47 -34.49 12.38
CA HIS A 414 -21.02 -34.69 12.36
C HIS A 414 -20.28 -33.36 12.25
N LEU A 415 -19.44 -33.06 13.24
CA LEU A 415 -18.54 -31.90 13.20
C LEU A 415 -17.40 -32.13 12.19
N PHE A 416 -16.97 -31.06 11.51
CA PHE A 416 -15.81 -31.04 10.61
C PHE A 416 -15.82 -32.06 9.44
N THR A 417 -16.97 -32.30 8.80
CA THR A 417 -17.00 -33.15 7.58
C THR A 417 -16.18 -32.52 6.45
N PHE A 418 -15.06 -33.14 6.08
CA PHE A 418 -14.28 -32.73 4.91
C PHE A 418 -15.07 -32.98 3.63
N ARG A 419 -15.25 -31.93 2.81
CA ARG A 419 -15.90 -32.01 1.50
C ARG A 419 -15.17 -31.12 0.51
N TRP A 420 -14.72 -31.69 -0.61
CA TRP A 420 -13.99 -30.93 -1.64
C TRP A 420 -14.96 -29.99 -2.38
N PRO A 421 -14.72 -28.66 -2.41
CA PRO A 421 -15.70 -27.73 -2.99
C PRO A 421 -15.85 -27.88 -4.50
N PHE A 422 -14.79 -28.23 -5.23
CA PHE A 422 -14.81 -28.40 -6.69
C PHE A 422 -15.17 -29.83 -7.13
N GLN A 423 -16.24 -30.39 -6.56
CA GLN A 423 -16.83 -31.66 -7.01
C GLN A 423 -17.75 -31.41 -8.21
N THR A 424 -17.76 -32.34 -9.17
CA THR A 424 -18.55 -32.24 -10.42
C THR A 424 -20.05 -32.12 -10.19
N SER A 425 -20.56 -32.69 -9.09
CA SER A 425 -21.96 -32.59 -8.66
C SER A 425 -22.44 -31.17 -8.30
N HIS A 426 -21.53 -30.20 -8.15
CA HIS A 426 -21.86 -28.81 -7.81
C HIS A 426 -21.54 -27.83 -8.96
N MET A 427 -21.29 -28.32 -10.18
CA MET A 427 -20.88 -27.49 -11.32
C MET A 427 -21.93 -26.46 -11.78
N GLU A 428 -23.20 -26.67 -11.47
CA GLU A 428 -24.27 -25.73 -11.80
C GLU A 428 -24.17 -24.48 -10.91
N HIS A 429 -24.13 -24.66 -9.58
CA HIS A 429 -23.88 -23.58 -8.62
C HIS A 429 -22.54 -22.86 -8.87
N ILE A 430 -21.49 -23.57 -9.33
CA ILE A 430 -20.19 -22.95 -9.68
C ILE A 430 -20.35 -21.88 -10.78
N ARG A 431 -21.30 -22.03 -11.71
CA ARG A 431 -21.53 -21.04 -12.77
C ARG A 431 -22.17 -19.76 -12.23
N GLU A 432 -23.16 -19.91 -11.36
CA GLU A 432 -23.86 -18.79 -10.70
C GLU A 432 -22.95 -18.07 -9.70
N ALA A 433 -22.23 -18.83 -8.88
CA ALA A 433 -21.28 -18.36 -7.89
C ALA A 433 -20.07 -17.63 -8.49
N MET A 434 -19.77 -17.76 -9.79
CA MET A 434 -18.53 -17.22 -10.36
C MET A 434 -18.40 -15.70 -10.24
N GLY A 435 -19.47 -14.96 -10.56
CA GLY A 435 -19.45 -13.49 -10.52
C GLY A 435 -19.38 -12.94 -9.09
N THR A 436 -20.18 -13.50 -8.18
CA THR A 436 -20.20 -13.12 -6.77
C THR A 436 -18.92 -13.53 -6.04
N SER A 437 -18.37 -14.72 -6.30
CA SER A 437 -17.10 -15.17 -5.72
C SER A 437 -15.92 -14.29 -6.17
N PHE A 438 -15.93 -13.79 -7.41
CA PHE A 438 -14.94 -12.82 -7.87
C PHE A 438 -15.07 -11.47 -7.14
N LEU A 439 -16.29 -11.00 -6.87
CA LEU A 439 -16.53 -9.78 -6.08
C LEU A 439 -16.11 -9.96 -4.62
N ILE A 440 -16.40 -11.12 -4.01
CA ILE A 440 -15.94 -11.50 -2.65
C ILE A 440 -14.40 -11.54 -2.60
N ALA A 441 -13.75 -12.15 -3.59
CA ALA A 441 -12.30 -12.19 -3.71
C ALA A 441 -11.67 -10.78 -3.80
N LEU A 442 -12.25 -9.90 -4.60
CA LEU A 442 -11.77 -8.53 -4.80
C LEU A 442 -11.95 -7.67 -3.54
N LEU A 443 -13.13 -7.74 -2.92
CA LEU A 443 -13.45 -7.09 -1.65
C LEU A 443 -12.51 -7.57 -0.53
N GLY A 444 -12.39 -8.88 -0.37
CA GLY A 444 -11.55 -9.51 0.65
C GLY A 444 -10.05 -9.22 0.47
N PHE A 445 -9.57 -9.16 -0.77
CA PHE A 445 -8.21 -8.70 -1.06
C PHE A 445 -7.99 -7.25 -0.62
N PHE A 446 -8.90 -6.33 -0.98
CA PHE A 446 -8.75 -4.92 -0.62
C PHE A 446 -8.91 -4.68 0.90
N GLU A 447 -9.85 -5.33 1.58
CA GLU A 447 -9.97 -5.23 3.04
C GLU A 447 -8.71 -5.76 3.75
N SER A 448 -8.21 -6.93 3.34
CA SER A 448 -6.98 -7.50 3.90
C SER A 448 -5.76 -6.59 3.64
N SER A 449 -5.70 -5.95 2.48
CA SER A 449 -4.63 -5.01 2.13
C SER A 449 -4.71 -3.72 2.98
N VAL A 450 -5.93 -3.22 3.25
CA VAL A 450 -6.18 -2.12 4.20
C VAL A 450 -5.69 -2.50 5.61
N ALA A 451 -6.04 -3.69 6.10
CA ALA A 451 -5.64 -4.18 7.42
C ALA A 451 -4.12 -4.40 7.53
N ALA A 452 -3.50 -5.06 6.55
CA ALA A 452 -2.07 -5.33 6.54
C ALA A 452 -1.23 -4.04 6.51
N LYS A 453 -1.57 -3.09 5.63
CA LYS A 453 -0.86 -1.80 5.53
C LYS A 453 -0.97 -0.95 6.80
N SER A 454 -2.17 -0.85 7.36
CA SER A 454 -2.42 -0.01 8.54
C SER A 454 -1.77 -0.56 9.81
N LEU A 455 -1.48 -1.87 9.88
CA LEU A 455 -0.80 -2.49 11.02
C LEU A 455 0.67 -2.88 10.79
N SER A 456 1.20 -2.69 9.57
CA SER A 456 2.56 -3.12 9.16
C SER A 456 3.71 -2.64 10.06
N SER A 457 3.52 -1.57 10.84
CA SER A 457 4.45 -1.12 11.87
C SER A 457 4.35 -2.01 13.13
N SER A 458 4.97 -3.19 13.10
CA SER A 458 5.03 -4.12 14.23
C SER A 458 6.47 -4.56 14.50
N ASP A 459 7.15 -3.84 15.40
CA ASP A 459 8.58 -4.06 15.75
C ASP A 459 8.87 -5.40 16.46
N SER A 460 7.83 -6.21 16.68
CA SER A 460 7.84 -7.47 17.44
C SER A 460 8.49 -8.66 16.73
N VAL A 461 8.56 -8.64 15.39
CA VAL A 461 9.11 -9.74 14.58
C VAL A 461 10.00 -9.16 13.48
N GLN A 462 11.30 -9.48 13.52
CA GLN A 462 12.26 -8.96 12.56
C GLN A 462 12.33 -9.84 11.31
N GLY A 463 12.69 -9.25 10.16
CA GLY A 463 12.85 -9.96 8.89
C GLY A 463 11.57 -10.18 8.08
N ILE A 464 10.37 -10.13 8.67
CA ILE A 464 9.11 -10.20 7.91
C ILE A 464 8.83 -8.83 7.26
N GLN A 465 9.15 -8.73 5.97
CA GLN A 465 8.66 -7.65 5.11
C GLN A 465 7.25 -7.98 4.62
N LEU A 466 6.30 -7.03 4.75
CA LEU A 466 4.96 -7.15 4.17
C LEU A 466 5.05 -7.27 2.64
N SER A 467 4.29 -8.18 2.04
CA SER A 467 4.29 -8.37 0.58
C SER A 467 2.90 -8.75 0.06
N PRO A 468 2.23 -7.88 -0.73
CA PRO A 468 0.88 -8.15 -1.23
C PRO A 468 0.72 -9.47 -2.00
N ASN A 469 1.77 -9.91 -2.70
CA ASN A 469 1.77 -11.21 -3.39
C ASN A 469 1.80 -12.40 -2.42
N ARG A 470 2.44 -12.27 -1.26
CA ARG A 470 2.43 -13.30 -0.20
C ARG A 470 1.12 -13.25 0.60
N GLU A 471 0.55 -12.06 0.83
CA GLU A 471 -0.81 -11.93 1.39
C GLU A 471 -1.86 -12.61 0.51
N LEU A 472 -1.86 -12.36 -0.80
CA LEU A 472 -2.75 -13.05 -1.76
C LEU A 472 -2.59 -14.59 -1.69
N VAL A 473 -1.36 -15.10 -1.65
CA VAL A 473 -1.14 -16.56 -1.51
C VAL A 473 -1.64 -17.08 -0.15
N ALA A 474 -1.38 -16.37 0.95
CA ALA A 474 -1.78 -16.79 2.30
C ALA A 474 -3.31 -16.78 2.50
N LEU A 475 -3.98 -15.70 2.07
CA LEU A 475 -5.43 -15.54 2.16
C LEU A 475 -6.16 -16.51 1.23
N GLY A 476 -5.63 -16.72 0.02
CA GLY A 476 -6.17 -17.69 -0.92
C GLY A 476 -6.04 -19.13 -0.40
N ALA A 477 -4.87 -19.49 0.13
CA ALA A 477 -4.65 -20.81 0.74
C ALA A 477 -5.54 -21.03 1.97
N ALA A 478 -5.72 -20.02 2.82
CA ALA A 478 -6.63 -20.07 3.96
C ALA A 478 -8.06 -20.39 3.50
N ASN A 479 -8.61 -19.60 2.58
CA ASN A 479 -9.97 -19.78 2.09
C ASN A 479 -10.18 -21.12 1.36
N ILE A 480 -9.18 -21.61 0.60
CA ILE A 480 -9.25 -22.95 -0.03
C ILE A 480 -9.34 -24.04 1.04
N VAL A 481 -8.58 -23.94 2.15
CA VAL A 481 -8.65 -24.92 3.25
C VAL A 481 -9.97 -24.79 4.03
N GLY A 482 -10.44 -23.58 4.33
CA GLY A 482 -11.73 -23.34 4.99
C GLY A 482 -12.92 -23.85 4.18
N ALA A 483 -12.89 -23.67 2.85
CA ALA A 483 -13.87 -24.18 1.91
C ALA A 483 -14.00 -25.72 1.95
N CYS A 484 -12.90 -26.45 2.16
CA CYS A 484 -12.93 -27.90 2.36
C CYS A 484 -13.69 -28.35 3.63
N PHE A 485 -13.97 -27.43 4.54
CA PHE A 485 -14.81 -27.64 5.73
C PHE A 485 -16.07 -26.75 5.69
N MET A 486 -16.51 -26.36 4.49
CA MET A 486 -17.77 -25.63 4.25
C MET A 486 -17.84 -24.25 4.94
N SER A 487 -16.69 -23.65 5.28
CA SER A 487 -16.67 -22.37 6.02
C SER A 487 -17.16 -21.19 5.19
N LEU A 488 -17.59 -20.13 5.87
CA LEU A 488 -17.71 -18.80 5.25
C LEU A 488 -16.35 -18.32 4.67
N PRO A 489 -16.36 -17.51 3.59
CA PRO A 489 -15.17 -16.83 3.11
C PRO A 489 -14.66 -15.83 4.16
N ALA A 490 -13.34 -15.78 4.35
CA ALA A 490 -12.71 -15.08 5.47
C ALA A 490 -11.49 -14.26 5.04
N PHE A 491 -11.42 -13.01 5.49
CA PHE A 491 -10.41 -12.04 5.09
C PHE A 491 -9.87 -11.23 6.28
N GLY A 492 -8.76 -10.53 6.06
CA GLY A 492 -8.06 -9.76 7.09
C GLY A 492 -8.83 -8.50 7.48
N GLY A 493 -9.58 -8.56 8.58
CA GLY A 493 -10.43 -7.44 8.98
C GLY A 493 -9.65 -6.36 9.73
N TYR A 494 -9.70 -5.10 9.28
CA TYR A 494 -8.96 -4.00 9.92
C TYR A 494 -9.40 -3.79 11.37
N GLY A 495 -10.71 -3.72 11.65
CA GLY A 495 -11.23 -3.56 13.02
C GLY A 495 -10.84 -4.72 13.95
N ARG A 496 -10.75 -5.95 13.42
CA ARG A 496 -10.30 -7.15 14.16
C ARG A 496 -8.83 -7.06 14.51
N SER A 497 -8.01 -6.76 13.52
CA SER A 497 -6.56 -6.68 13.63
C SER A 497 -6.13 -5.52 14.53
N LYS A 498 -6.79 -4.37 14.41
CA LYS A 498 -6.63 -3.23 15.31
C LYS A 498 -7.00 -3.56 16.76
N LEU A 499 -8.08 -4.32 17.00
CA LEU A 499 -8.40 -4.80 18.33
C LEU A 499 -7.31 -5.74 18.87
N ASN A 500 -6.82 -6.69 18.07
CA ASN A 500 -5.70 -7.58 18.41
C ASN A 500 -4.48 -6.80 18.93
N LYS A 501 -4.08 -5.77 18.19
CA LYS A 501 -2.98 -4.86 18.54
C LYS A 501 -3.24 -4.05 19.82
N GLN A 502 -4.48 -3.60 20.04
CA GLN A 502 -4.87 -2.87 21.25
C GLN A 502 -4.91 -3.75 22.52
N THR A 503 -5.25 -5.03 22.40
CA THR A 503 -5.27 -6.00 23.51
C THR A 503 -3.91 -6.65 23.80
N GLY A 504 -2.84 -6.20 23.13
CA GLY A 504 -1.47 -6.66 23.37
C GLY A 504 -1.02 -7.85 22.52
N GLY A 505 -1.78 -8.25 21.49
CA GLY A 505 -1.35 -9.23 20.50
C GLY A 505 -0.19 -8.69 19.66
N LYS A 506 0.93 -9.43 19.62
CA LYS A 506 2.20 -9.02 18.99
C LYS A 506 2.65 -9.96 17.87
N THR A 507 2.13 -11.18 17.80
CA THR A 507 2.59 -12.21 16.86
C THR A 507 1.42 -13.00 16.25
N PRO A 508 1.65 -13.80 15.19
CA PRO A 508 0.62 -14.65 14.60
C PRO A 508 0.12 -15.75 15.55
N MET A 509 0.82 -15.99 16.68
CA MET A 509 0.34 -16.88 17.75
C MET A 509 -1.02 -16.44 18.30
N SER A 510 -1.35 -15.14 18.26
CA SER A 510 -2.70 -14.64 18.56
C SER A 510 -3.77 -15.27 17.66
N SER A 511 -3.52 -15.42 16.37
CA SER A 511 -4.41 -16.10 15.41
C SER A 511 -4.45 -17.62 15.60
N ILE A 512 -3.37 -18.25 16.09
CA ILE A 512 -3.35 -19.68 16.45
C ILE A 512 -4.18 -19.92 17.72
N PHE A 513 -4.03 -19.08 18.74
CA PHE A 513 -4.89 -19.14 19.93
C PHE A 513 -6.35 -18.86 19.59
N LEU A 514 -6.66 -17.94 18.68
CA LEU A 514 -8.03 -17.70 18.23
C LEU A 514 -8.63 -18.97 17.59
N SER A 515 -7.89 -19.65 16.73
CA SER A 515 -8.29 -20.94 16.15
C SER A 515 -8.53 -22.01 17.23
N LEU A 516 -7.61 -22.17 18.18
CA LEU A 516 -7.71 -23.16 19.26
C LEU A 516 -8.89 -22.86 20.22
N ILE A 517 -9.10 -21.60 20.58
CA ILE A 517 -10.24 -21.16 21.41
C ILE A 517 -11.56 -21.39 20.64
N THR A 518 -11.58 -21.19 19.33
CA THR A 518 -12.76 -21.50 18.49
C THR A 518 -13.05 -22.99 18.45
N LEU A 519 -12.02 -23.82 18.32
CA LEU A 519 -12.15 -25.28 18.35
C LEU A 519 -12.71 -25.77 19.70
N LEU A 520 -12.18 -25.25 20.81
CA LEU A 520 -12.71 -25.52 22.16
C LEU A 520 -14.15 -25.00 22.32
N ALA A 521 -14.47 -23.84 21.74
CA ALA A 521 -15.82 -23.28 21.80
C ALA A 521 -16.86 -24.13 21.06
N ILE A 522 -16.48 -24.71 19.90
CA ILE A 522 -17.32 -25.65 19.14
C ILE A 522 -17.63 -26.91 19.97
N PHE A 523 -16.64 -27.47 20.69
CA PHE A 523 -16.85 -28.69 21.48
C PHE A 523 -17.54 -28.46 22.83
N PHE A 524 -17.33 -27.31 23.48
CA PHE A 524 -17.75 -27.12 24.88
C PHE A 524 -18.63 -25.89 25.17
N LEU A 525 -18.56 -24.82 24.37
CA LEU A 525 -19.26 -23.55 24.68
C LEU A 525 -20.56 -23.33 23.88
N LEU A 526 -20.81 -24.09 22.81
CA LEU A 526 -22.02 -23.94 21.97
C LEU A 526 -23.35 -23.83 22.76
N PRO A 527 -23.62 -24.62 23.83
CA PRO A 527 -24.87 -24.49 24.59
C PRO A 527 -24.97 -23.16 25.35
N TYR A 528 -23.85 -22.60 25.80
CA TYR A 528 -23.79 -21.35 26.56
C TYR A 528 -23.95 -20.12 25.66
N PHE A 529 -23.61 -20.23 24.37
CA PHE A 529 -23.82 -19.18 23.39
C PHE A 529 -25.31 -18.84 23.19
N TYR A 530 -26.25 -19.73 23.54
CA TYR A 530 -27.69 -19.48 23.51
C TYR A 530 -28.05 -18.14 24.17
N TYR A 531 -27.60 -17.93 25.42
CA TYR A 531 -27.97 -16.81 26.28
C TYR A 531 -27.29 -15.47 25.94
N LEU A 532 -26.49 -15.40 24.87
CA LEU A 532 -25.78 -14.18 24.48
C LEU A 532 -26.76 -13.11 23.95
N PRO A 533 -26.88 -11.92 24.58
CA PRO A 533 -27.79 -10.88 24.10
C PRO A 533 -27.19 -10.14 22.90
N LYS A 534 -27.92 -10.12 21.78
CA LYS A 534 -27.57 -9.31 20.60
C LYS A 534 -27.25 -7.83 20.92
N PRO A 535 -28.01 -7.07 21.75
CA PRO A 535 -27.68 -5.67 22.06
C PRO A 535 -26.29 -5.46 22.66
N VAL A 536 -25.79 -6.40 23.46
CA VAL A 536 -24.46 -6.30 24.10
C VAL A 536 -23.34 -6.58 23.11
N LEU A 537 -23.56 -7.52 22.20
CA LEU A 537 -22.65 -7.79 21.08
C LEU A 537 -22.58 -6.57 20.15
N SER A 538 -23.72 -5.98 19.79
CA SER A 538 -23.78 -4.77 18.97
C SER A 538 -23.11 -3.58 19.63
N SER A 539 -23.36 -3.34 20.93
CA SER A 539 -22.66 -2.30 21.72
C SER A 539 -21.14 -2.45 21.67
N MET A 540 -20.62 -3.69 21.71
CA MET A 540 -19.18 -3.94 21.59
C MET A 540 -18.64 -3.63 20.20
N ILE A 541 -19.41 -3.94 19.16
CA ILE A 541 -19.09 -3.65 17.76
C ILE A 541 -19.11 -2.13 17.54
N THR A 542 -20.05 -1.39 18.12
CA THR A 542 -20.12 0.08 18.10
C THR A 542 -18.89 0.72 18.79
N VAL A 543 -18.38 0.14 19.88
CA VAL A 543 -17.10 0.58 20.48
C VAL A 543 -15.88 0.29 19.58
N VAL A 544 -15.89 -0.78 18.78
CA VAL A 544 -14.87 -0.99 17.72
C VAL A 544 -15.03 0.07 16.63
N ALA A 545 -16.25 0.29 16.14
CA ALA A 545 -16.57 1.24 15.08
C ALA A 545 -16.13 2.67 15.43
N TRP A 546 -16.45 3.15 16.64
CA TRP A 546 -16.00 4.46 17.15
C TRP A 546 -14.48 4.62 17.05
N SER A 547 -13.71 3.57 17.38
CA SER A 547 -12.26 3.61 17.29
C SER A 547 -11.74 3.77 15.85
N LEU A 548 -12.54 3.42 14.83
CA LEU A 548 -12.19 3.61 13.42
C LEU A 548 -12.41 5.08 12.99
N LEU A 549 -13.50 5.73 13.45
CA LEU A 549 -13.73 7.16 13.22
C LEU A 549 -12.67 8.04 13.91
N GLU A 550 -12.19 7.64 15.10
CA GLU A 550 -11.23 8.42 15.89
C GLU A 550 -9.91 8.73 15.15
N GLU A 551 -9.53 7.95 14.13
CA GLU A 551 -8.32 8.22 13.30
C GLU A 551 -8.55 9.20 12.15
N ALA A 552 -9.79 9.53 11.80
CA ALA A 552 -10.10 10.38 10.64
C ALA A 552 -9.71 11.87 10.80
N PRO A 553 -10.00 12.56 11.92
CA PRO A 553 -9.81 14.01 12.02
C PRO A 553 -8.36 14.46 11.88
N HIS A 554 -7.40 13.67 12.38
CA HIS A 554 -5.98 13.96 12.30
C HIS A 554 -5.50 14.05 10.85
N ASP A 555 -5.81 13.03 10.04
CA ASP A 555 -5.36 12.97 8.65
C ASP A 555 -6.12 13.97 7.77
N ILE A 556 -7.40 14.23 8.03
CA ILE A 556 -8.15 15.33 7.38
C ILE A 556 -7.48 16.68 7.66
N ALA A 557 -7.14 16.98 8.93
CA ALA A 557 -6.45 18.22 9.30
C ALA A 557 -5.06 18.32 8.64
N PHE A 558 -4.33 17.22 8.51
CA PHE A 558 -3.06 17.17 7.78
C PHE A 558 -3.24 17.51 6.30
N PHE A 559 -4.15 16.83 5.59
CA PHE A 559 -4.40 17.08 4.17
C PHE A 559 -4.94 18.48 3.90
N PHE A 560 -5.75 19.04 4.81
CA PHE A 560 -6.21 20.43 4.74
C PHE A 560 -5.06 21.42 4.93
N LYS A 561 -4.17 21.19 5.92
CA LYS A 561 -3.00 22.04 6.18
C LYS A 561 -2.03 22.12 4.99
N ILE A 562 -1.86 21.03 4.24
CA ILE A 562 -1.02 21.01 3.03
C ILE A 562 -1.76 21.40 1.73
N ARG A 563 -3.03 21.83 1.82
CA ARG A 563 -3.90 22.15 0.67
C ARG A 563 -4.06 20.98 -0.33
N GLY A 564 -4.09 19.75 0.18
CA GLY A 564 -4.21 18.50 -0.58
C GLY A 564 -5.63 18.24 -1.10
N TRP A 565 -6.20 19.16 -1.88
CA TRP A 565 -7.61 19.13 -2.30
C TRP A 565 -8.02 17.88 -3.10
N THR A 566 -7.12 17.31 -3.90
CA THR A 566 -7.37 16.05 -4.62
C THR A 566 -7.58 14.88 -3.66
N GLU A 567 -6.78 14.82 -2.61
CA GLU A 567 -6.79 13.74 -1.62
C GLU A 567 -7.99 13.85 -0.67
N LEU A 568 -8.32 15.08 -0.25
CA LEU A 568 -9.57 15.37 0.47
C LEU A 568 -10.80 15.04 -0.39
N GLY A 569 -10.78 15.40 -1.68
CA GLY A 569 -11.84 15.06 -2.62
C GLY A 569 -12.05 13.55 -2.74
N LEU A 570 -10.96 12.78 -2.89
CA LEU A 570 -11.01 11.31 -2.92
C LEU A 570 -11.59 10.74 -1.61
N MET A 571 -11.15 11.22 -0.45
CA MET A 571 -11.67 10.81 0.86
C MET A 571 -13.17 11.07 0.99
N ILE A 572 -13.63 12.26 0.62
CA ILE A 572 -15.05 12.65 0.71
C ILE A 572 -15.91 11.83 -0.26
N ILE A 573 -15.46 11.63 -1.51
CA ILE A 573 -16.20 10.85 -2.50
C ILE A 573 -16.38 9.40 -2.03
N ILE A 574 -15.34 8.76 -1.48
CA ILE A 574 -15.42 7.40 -0.93
C ILE A 574 -16.39 7.37 0.26
N PHE A 575 -16.25 8.29 1.21
CA PHE A 575 -17.10 8.36 2.40
C PHE A 575 -18.59 8.52 2.05
N VAL A 576 -18.91 9.48 1.17
CA VAL A 576 -20.29 9.75 0.73
C VAL A 576 -20.84 8.58 -0.09
N SER A 577 -20.10 8.05 -1.06
CA SER A 577 -20.60 6.94 -1.89
C SER A 577 -20.82 5.64 -1.12
N THR A 578 -20.00 5.35 -0.11
CA THR A 578 -20.22 4.22 0.80
C THR A 578 -21.50 4.37 1.64
N ILE A 579 -21.78 5.56 2.16
CA ILE A 579 -22.93 5.81 3.06
C ILE A 579 -24.27 5.90 2.32
N PHE A 580 -24.29 6.56 1.15
CA PHE A 580 -25.52 6.81 0.40
C PHE A 580 -25.91 5.69 -0.56
N TYR A 581 -24.99 4.78 -0.91
CA TYR A 581 -25.26 3.65 -1.80
C TYR A 581 -24.87 2.32 -1.13
N SER A 582 -23.60 1.94 -1.17
CA SER A 582 -23.11 0.71 -0.55
C SER A 582 -21.60 0.70 -0.34
N LEU A 583 -21.14 -0.13 0.60
CA LEU A 583 -19.72 -0.37 0.83
C LEU A 583 -18.97 -0.85 -0.43
N THR A 584 -19.59 -1.76 -1.21
CA THR A 584 -19.01 -2.31 -2.44
C THR A 584 -18.88 -1.25 -3.54
N LEU A 585 -19.87 -0.37 -3.71
CA LEU A 585 -19.83 0.70 -4.70
C LEU A 585 -18.84 1.81 -4.32
N GLY A 586 -18.79 2.22 -3.05
CA GLY A 586 -17.81 3.21 -2.59
C GLY A 586 -16.36 2.70 -2.67
N MET A 587 -16.12 1.41 -2.40
CA MET A 587 -14.83 0.78 -2.67
C MET A 587 -14.48 0.79 -4.16
N ALA A 588 -15.40 0.39 -5.04
CA ALA A 588 -15.18 0.33 -6.48
C ALA A 588 -14.88 1.72 -7.08
N ILE A 589 -15.62 2.76 -6.65
CA ILE A 589 -15.35 4.15 -7.03
C ILE A 589 -13.98 4.60 -6.51
N GLY A 590 -13.66 4.34 -5.24
CA GLY A 590 -12.37 4.74 -4.66
C GLY A 590 -11.17 4.10 -5.36
N VAL A 591 -11.24 2.80 -5.68
CA VAL A 591 -10.18 2.09 -6.43
C VAL A 591 -10.11 2.59 -7.88
N GLY A 592 -11.25 2.79 -8.55
CA GLY A 592 -11.30 3.31 -9.92
C GLY A 592 -10.73 4.72 -10.05
N LEU A 593 -11.07 5.62 -9.12
CA LEU A 593 -10.51 6.97 -9.06
C LEU A 593 -9.02 6.96 -8.72
N SER A 594 -8.57 6.08 -7.81
CA SER A 594 -7.15 5.93 -7.48
C SER A 594 -6.33 5.43 -8.68
N LEU A 595 -6.83 4.43 -9.43
CA LEU A 595 -6.26 4.00 -10.70
C LEU A 595 -6.18 5.15 -11.71
N LEU A 596 -7.29 5.88 -11.89
CA LEU A 596 -7.36 7.00 -12.83
C LEU A 596 -6.39 8.14 -12.45
N GLN A 597 -6.19 8.40 -11.16
CA GLN A 597 -5.23 9.39 -10.65
C GLN A 597 -3.78 8.95 -10.92
N VAL A 598 -3.45 7.67 -10.71
CA VAL A 598 -2.12 7.11 -11.05
C VAL A 598 -1.87 7.16 -12.56
N ILE A 599 -2.84 6.76 -13.38
CA ILE A 599 -2.76 6.83 -14.86
C ILE A 599 -2.59 8.28 -15.33
N ARG A 600 -3.40 9.22 -14.81
CA ARG A 600 -3.30 10.67 -15.10
C ARG A 600 -1.96 11.27 -14.68
N HIS A 601 -1.32 10.75 -13.62
CA HIS A 601 0.03 11.16 -13.29
C HIS A 601 1.04 10.57 -14.29
N SER A 602 0.96 9.27 -14.58
CA SER A 602 1.94 8.58 -15.45
C SER A 602 1.92 9.03 -16.91
N THR A 603 0.81 9.60 -17.39
CA THR A 603 0.63 10.08 -18.78
C THR A 603 1.10 11.52 -19.02
N ARG A 604 1.52 12.26 -17.98
CA ARG A 604 1.92 13.68 -18.06
C ARG A 604 3.45 13.86 -17.95
N PRO A 605 4.22 13.90 -19.05
CA PRO A 605 5.67 14.03 -19.00
C PRO A 605 6.10 15.42 -18.49
N ARG A 606 6.94 15.42 -17.45
CA ARG A 606 7.51 16.62 -16.81
C ARG A 606 8.73 17.19 -17.54
N ILE A 607 8.56 17.47 -18.82
CA ILE A 607 9.57 18.17 -19.63
C ILE A 607 9.93 19.51 -18.98
N GLN A 608 11.21 19.88 -19.01
CA GLN A 608 11.71 21.16 -18.50
C GLN A 608 12.49 21.88 -19.61
N ILE A 609 12.27 23.19 -19.79
CA ILE A 609 13.19 24.02 -20.59
C ILE A 609 14.39 24.35 -19.71
N LEU A 610 15.61 24.23 -20.23
CA LEU A 610 16.81 24.64 -19.52
C LEU A 610 17.31 26.01 -20.01
N GLY A 611 17.50 26.94 -19.07
CA GLY A 611 18.21 28.20 -19.27
C GLY A 611 19.56 28.18 -18.53
N ARG A 612 20.54 28.96 -18.99
CA ARG A 612 21.88 29.07 -18.39
C ARG A 612 21.88 30.11 -17.27
N ILE A 613 22.51 29.84 -16.13
CA ILE A 613 22.74 30.85 -15.10
C ILE A 613 23.88 31.78 -15.55
N PRO A 614 23.68 33.12 -15.60
CA PRO A 614 24.69 34.09 -16.01
C PRO A 614 26.08 33.85 -15.42
N GLY A 615 27.10 33.92 -16.28
CA GLY A 615 28.51 33.72 -15.89
C GLY A 615 28.88 32.30 -15.45
N THR A 616 28.03 31.29 -15.65
CA THR A 616 28.31 29.90 -15.26
C THR A 616 27.90 28.88 -16.33
N HIS A 617 28.41 27.65 -16.20
CA HIS A 617 27.99 26.50 -17.01
C HIS A 617 26.83 25.70 -16.37
N ARG A 618 26.07 26.29 -15.44
CA ARG A 618 24.92 25.63 -14.81
C ARG A 618 23.62 25.95 -15.52
N PHE A 619 22.76 24.94 -15.62
CA PHE A 619 21.45 25.02 -16.27
C PHE A 619 20.34 24.73 -15.26
N GLU A 620 19.33 25.60 -15.20
CA GLU A 620 18.14 25.47 -14.35
C GLU A 620 16.85 25.54 -15.18
N ASN A 621 15.72 25.18 -14.56
CA ASN A 621 14.42 25.18 -15.24
C ASN A 621 13.93 26.62 -15.50
N ALA A 622 13.89 27.01 -16.77
CA ALA A 622 13.47 28.32 -17.21
C ALA A 622 11.99 28.64 -16.95
N GLU A 623 11.14 27.61 -16.75
CA GLU A 623 9.73 27.82 -16.36
C GLU A 623 9.55 28.18 -14.88
N LEU A 624 10.60 28.07 -14.04
CA LEU A 624 10.54 28.42 -12.61
C LEU A 624 11.26 29.75 -12.29
N ASN A 625 12.41 30.00 -12.91
CA ASN A 625 13.28 31.15 -12.62
C ASN A 625 13.58 31.98 -13.90
N PRO A 626 12.57 32.42 -14.69
CA PRO A 626 12.82 33.05 -16.00
C PRO A 626 13.72 34.28 -15.91
N ASP A 627 13.49 35.15 -14.91
CA ASP A 627 14.17 36.44 -14.76
C ASP A 627 15.66 36.32 -14.37
N ARG A 628 16.15 35.10 -14.10
CA ARG A 628 17.52 34.82 -13.64
C ARG A 628 18.34 34.00 -14.65
N LEU A 629 17.81 33.72 -15.83
CA LEU A 629 18.38 32.75 -16.76
C LEU A 629 18.55 33.30 -18.18
N GLU A 630 19.74 33.10 -18.73
CA GLU A 630 20.07 33.36 -20.13
C GLU A 630 19.53 32.23 -21.01
N PHE A 631 18.77 32.58 -22.05
CA PHE A 631 18.49 31.67 -23.16
C PHE A 631 19.60 31.81 -24.20
N VAL A 632 20.11 30.69 -24.72
CA VAL A 632 21.09 30.71 -25.81
C VAL A 632 20.35 30.89 -27.14
N GLU A 633 20.76 31.89 -27.92
CA GLU A 633 20.11 32.20 -29.20
C GLU A 633 20.17 31.02 -30.19
N GLY A 634 19.08 30.80 -30.93
CA GLY A 634 18.95 29.69 -31.87
C GLY A 634 18.84 28.30 -31.24
N CYS A 635 18.99 28.15 -29.92
CA CYS A 635 19.01 26.88 -29.22
C CYS A 635 17.79 26.68 -28.30
N LEU A 636 17.16 25.52 -28.39
CA LEU A 636 16.12 25.05 -27.46
C LEU A 636 16.65 23.86 -26.67
N ILE A 637 17.01 24.08 -25.40
CA ILE A 637 17.51 23.04 -24.51
C ILE A 637 16.35 22.44 -23.73
N VAL A 638 16.12 21.14 -23.90
CA VAL A 638 14.96 20.41 -23.37
C VAL A 638 15.42 19.23 -22.53
N LYS A 639 15.03 19.22 -21.27
CA LYS A 639 15.29 18.11 -20.35
C LYS A 639 14.09 17.17 -20.25
N ILE A 640 14.36 15.88 -20.35
CA ILE A 640 13.38 14.80 -20.18
C ILE A 640 13.76 14.03 -18.91
N PRO A 641 13.18 14.38 -17.74
CA PRO A 641 13.58 13.82 -16.44
C PRO A 641 12.89 12.49 -16.10
N GLU A 642 12.18 11.86 -17.04
CA GLU A 642 11.29 10.71 -16.82
C GLU A 642 11.44 9.67 -17.95
N PRO A 643 11.22 8.36 -17.68
CA PRO A 643 11.23 7.32 -18.69
C PRO A 643 10.16 7.53 -19.77
N LEU A 644 10.49 7.17 -21.00
CA LEU A 644 9.63 7.35 -22.18
C LEU A 644 8.87 6.07 -22.51
N THR A 645 7.55 6.16 -22.52
CA THR A 645 6.64 5.03 -22.75
C THR A 645 5.48 5.42 -23.65
N PHE A 646 4.79 4.44 -24.23
CA PHE A 646 3.57 4.65 -25.03
C PHE A 646 2.54 5.58 -24.35
N ALA A 647 2.51 5.60 -23.02
CA ALA A 647 1.56 6.37 -22.22
C ALA A 647 1.91 7.88 -22.13
N ASN A 648 3.16 8.29 -22.35
CA ASN A 648 3.58 9.69 -22.18
C ASN A 648 4.22 10.33 -23.44
N THR A 649 4.68 9.55 -24.43
CA THR A 649 5.34 10.10 -25.62
C THR A 649 4.41 10.90 -26.55
N GLY A 650 3.11 10.63 -26.56
CA GLY A 650 2.12 11.44 -27.30
C GLY A 650 2.02 12.89 -26.78
N GLU A 651 1.88 13.06 -25.46
CA GLU A 651 1.87 14.38 -24.82
C GLU A 651 3.26 15.05 -24.87
N LEU A 652 4.36 14.28 -24.95
CA LEU A 652 5.69 14.82 -25.25
C LEU A 652 5.72 15.53 -26.62
N LYS A 653 5.25 14.87 -27.68
CA LYS A 653 5.18 15.47 -29.03
C LYS A 653 4.34 16.75 -29.04
N ALA A 654 3.21 16.76 -28.34
CA ALA A 654 2.34 17.94 -28.19
C ALA A 654 2.93 19.05 -27.29
N ARG A 655 3.72 18.71 -26.27
CA ARG A 655 4.43 19.68 -25.41
C ARG A 655 5.58 20.33 -26.14
N LEU A 656 6.46 19.57 -26.80
CA LEU A 656 7.57 20.11 -27.59
C LEU A 656 7.08 21.16 -28.58
N ARG A 657 6.01 20.86 -29.33
CA ARG A 657 5.40 21.81 -30.26
C ARG A 657 4.90 23.11 -29.61
N ARG A 658 4.42 23.06 -28.36
CA ARG A 658 4.09 24.28 -27.57
C ARG A 658 5.34 25.07 -27.18
N LEU A 659 6.41 24.39 -26.77
CA LEU A 659 7.69 25.03 -26.44
C LEU A 659 8.30 25.72 -27.69
N GLU A 660 8.26 25.06 -28.84
CA GLU A 660 8.73 25.59 -30.12
C GLU A 660 8.00 26.86 -30.57
N LEU A 661 6.66 26.91 -30.39
CA LEU A 661 5.81 28.00 -30.86
C LEU A 661 5.76 29.19 -29.87
N TYR A 662 5.81 28.93 -28.57
CA TYR A 662 5.48 29.91 -27.53
C TYR A 662 6.58 30.11 -26.48
N GLY A 663 7.61 29.25 -26.41
CA GLY A 663 8.67 29.33 -25.41
C GLY A 663 8.29 28.86 -24.00
N THR A 664 7.05 28.39 -23.78
CA THR A 664 6.57 27.86 -22.50
C THR A 664 5.52 26.78 -22.73
N SER A 665 5.42 25.79 -21.83
CA SER A 665 4.38 24.76 -21.83
C SER A 665 3.01 25.29 -21.41
N MET A 666 2.94 26.47 -20.80
CA MET A 666 1.73 27.06 -20.21
C MET A 666 0.92 27.94 -21.19
N ALA A 667 1.47 28.26 -22.37
CA ALA A 667 0.78 29.09 -23.36
C ALA A 667 -0.49 28.43 -23.90
N HIS A 668 -1.56 29.22 -24.03
CA HIS A 668 -2.84 28.74 -24.53
C HIS A 668 -2.77 28.43 -26.05
N PRO A 669 -3.25 27.28 -26.54
CA PRO A 669 -3.07 26.87 -27.95
C PRO A 669 -3.67 27.79 -29.01
N ALA A 670 -4.56 28.72 -28.63
CA ALA A 670 -5.17 29.69 -29.54
C ALA A 670 -4.36 30.99 -29.72
N LEU A 671 -3.20 31.13 -29.06
CA LEU A 671 -2.29 32.25 -29.30
C LEU A 671 -1.65 32.14 -30.69
N PRO A 672 -1.37 33.26 -31.39
CA PRO A 672 -0.48 33.24 -32.54
C PRO A 672 0.93 32.84 -32.10
N ARG A 673 1.72 32.33 -33.04
CA ARG A 673 3.12 31.95 -32.82
C ARG A 673 3.95 33.12 -32.29
N LEU A 674 4.68 32.91 -31.19
CA LEU A 674 5.49 33.94 -30.52
C LEU A 674 7.00 33.78 -30.76
N ARG A 675 7.52 32.55 -30.90
CA ARG A 675 8.92 32.29 -31.29
C ARG A 675 9.04 32.08 -32.80
N GLY A 676 9.80 32.94 -33.48
CA GLY A 676 10.21 32.73 -34.88
C GLY A 676 11.11 31.50 -35.07
N GLU A 677 11.27 31.05 -36.32
CA GLU A 677 11.99 29.79 -36.62
C GLU A 677 13.48 29.86 -36.31
N HIS A 678 14.09 31.04 -36.48
CA HIS A 678 15.50 31.26 -36.18
C HIS A 678 15.88 31.02 -34.70
N HIS A 679 14.91 31.04 -33.77
CA HIS A 679 15.14 30.71 -32.35
C HIS A 679 15.24 29.20 -32.07
N ASN A 680 14.94 28.35 -33.05
CA ASN A 680 14.86 26.89 -32.86
C ASN A 680 15.76 26.14 -33.86
N LYS A 681 16.83 26.76 -34.38
CA LYS A 681 17.82 26.14 -35.30
C LYS A 681 18.42 24.84 -34.73
N ASN A 682 18.59 24.79 -33.41
CA ASN A 682 19.20 23.68 -32.68
C ASN A 682 18.28 23.23 -31.52
N VAL A 683 18.13 21.92 -31.34
CA VAL A 683 17.40 21.31 -30.21
C VAL A 683 18.33 20.36 -29.46
N ILE A 684 18.50 20.58 -28.16
CA ILE A 684 19.39 19.77 -27.30
C ILE A 684 18.53 19.00 -26.30
N PHE A 685 18.49 17.67 -26.41
CA PHE A 685 17.75 16.79 -25.51
C PHE A 685 18.66 16.27 -24.38
N ASP A 686 18.50 16.81 -23.18
CA ASP A 686 19.05 16.21 -21.95
C ASP A 686 18.19 15.00 -21.54
N ILE A 687 18.71 13.81 -21.85
CA ILE A 687 18.03 12.52 -21.64
C ILE A 687 18.50 11.76 -20.39
N HIS A 688 19.22 12.42 -19.48
CA HIS A 688 19.71 11.81 -18.23
C HIS A 688 18.60 11.13 -17.40
N GLY A 689 17.37 11.65 -17.43
CA GLY A 689 16.24 11.08 -16.69
C GLY A 689 15.44 10.03 -17.45
N VAL A 690 15.77 9.74 -18.71
CA VAL A 690 15.15 8.66 -19.49
C VAL A 690 15.75 7.35 -19.01
N THR A 691 15.24 6.79 -17.91
CA THR A 691 15.74 5.54 -17.31
C THR A 691 15.31 4.29 -18.08
N SER A 692 14.25 4.39 -18.87
CA SER A 692 13.80 3.35 -19.81
C SER A 692 13.12 3.98 -21.01
N LEU A 693 13.12 3.24 -22.12
CA LEU A 693 12.46 3.55 -23.38
C LEU A 693 11.75 2.28 -23.86
N ASP A 694 10.46 2.36 -24.22
CA ASP A 694 9.73 1.25 -24.85
C ASP A 694 9.66 1.38 -26.38
N GLY A 695 9.08 0.37 -27.07
CA GLY A 695 9.04 0.33 -28.53
C GLY A 695 8.25 1.49 -29.14
N SER A 696 7.04 1.76 -28.64
CA SER A 696 6.19 2.86 -29.11
C SER A 696 6.78 4.22 -28.77
N GLY A 697 7.43 4.37 -27.62
CA GLY A 697 8.18 5.56 -27.25
C GLY A 697 9.41 5.79 -28.13
N THR A 698 10.08 4.72 -28.55
CA THR A 698 11.18 4.79 -29.55
C THR A 698 10.65 5.29 -30.90
N GLN A 699 9.52 4.76 -31.37
CA GLN A 699 8.88 5.19 -32.61
C GLN A 699 8.47 6.68 -32.56
N VAL A 700 7.80 7.13 -31.49
CA VAL A 700 7.38 8.53 -31.38
C VAL A 700 8.60 9.47 -31.25
N LEU A 701 9.68 9.03 -30.60
CA LEU A 701 10.94 9.79 -30.56
C LEU A 701 11.61 9.85 -31.95
N LEU A 702 11.58 8.77 -32.72
CA LEU A 702 12.05 8.74 -34.11
C LEU A 702 11.26 9.73 -34.98
N GLU A 703 9.93 9.74 -34.89
CA GLU A 703 9.07 10.72 -35.59
C GLU A 703 9.39 12.17 -35.19
N ILE A 704 9.65 12.43 -33.90
CA ILE A 704 10.05 13.76 -33.40
C ILE A 704 11.39 14.18 -34.01
N VAL A 705 12.38 13.29 -34.02
CA VAL A 705 13.72 13.56 -34.56
C VAL A 705 13.70 13.75 -36.08
N SER A 706 12.99 12.90 -36.82
CA SER A 706 12.81 13.03 -38.27
C SER A 706 12.16 14.38 -38.60
N GLY A 707 11.05 14.71 -37.92
CA GLY A 707 10.36 15.99 -38.08
C GLY A 707 11.15 17.24 -37.65
N TYR A 708 12.30 17.11 -36.98
CA TYR A 708 13.27 18.20 -36.84
C TYR A 708 14.23 18.26 -38.04
N ARG A 709 14.80 17.12 -38.45
CA ARG A 709 15.77 17.06 -39.55
C ARG A 709 15.17 17.42 -40.90
N GLU A 710 13.91 17.04 -41.15
CA GLU A 710 13.10 17.47 -42.30
C GLU A 710 12.92 19.01 -42.37
N ARG A 711 12.97 19.70 -41.23
CA ARG A 711 12.90 21.17 -41.12
C ARG A 711 14.28 21.84 -41.08
N GLY A 712 15.37 21.10 -41.34
CA GLY A 712 16.74 21.60 -41.22
C GLY A 712 17.19 21.88 -39.79
N VAL A 713 16.41 21.49 -38.78
CA VAL A 713 16.76 21.68 -37.36
C VAL A 713 17.75 20.60 -36.93
N ARG A 714 18.88 21.01 -36.34
CA ARG A 714 19.86 20.08 -35.76
C ARG A 714 19.40 19.61 -34.39
N VAL A 715 19.64 18.34 -34.11
CA VAL A 715 19.27 17.69 -32.85
C VAL A 715 20.54 17.17 -32.19
N PHE A 716 20.69 17.33 -30.88
CA PHE A 716 21.81 16.79 -30.10
C PHE A 716 21.27 16.09 -28.86
N PHE A 717 21.88 14.97 -28.47
CA PHE A 717 21.52 14.24 -27.25
C PHE A 717 22.60 14.43 -26.19
N SER A 718 22.17 14.82 -25.00
CA SER A 718 23.05 15.15 -23.87
C SER A 718 22.79 14.21 -22.69
N ARG A 719 23.86 13.81 -22.00
CA ARG A 719 23.83 12.87 -20.86
C ARG A 719 23.15 11.54 -21.19
N GLY A 720 23.29 11.09 -22.44
CA GLY A 720 22.79 9.81 -22.92
C GLY A 720 23.64 8.62 -22.45
N PRO A 721 23.07 7.41 -22.41
CA PRO A 721 23.82 6.20 -22.05
C PRO A 721 24.72 5.76 -23.22
N THR A 722 25.99 6.16 -23.20
CA THR A 722 27.00 5.85 -24.24
C THR A 722 27.44 4.38 -24.31
N ASN A 723 27.02 3.53 -23.37
CA ASN A 723 27.41 2.12 -23.34
C ASN A 723 26.58 1.30 -24.35
N PRO A 724 27.20 0.61 -25.34
CA PRO A 724 26.48 -0.17 -26.36
C PRO A 724 25.60 -1.31 -25.82
N ARG A 725 25.84 -1.76 -24.58
CA ARG A 725 25.02 -2.79 -23.90
C ARG A 725 23.77 -2.21 -23.23
N HIS A 726 23.62 -0.88 -23.16
CA HIS A 726 22.46 -0.24 -22.54
C HIS A 726 21.20 -0.43 -23.41
N SER A 727 20.06 -0.69 -22.76
CA SER A 727 18.78 -0.98 -23.44
C SER A 727 18.36 0.15 -24.39
N ILE A 728 18.46 1.39 -23.92
CA ILE A 728 18.08 2.61 -24.65
C ILE A 728 18.98 2.86 -25.86
N TRP A 729 20.30 2.75 -25.69
CA TRP A 729 21.26 2.91 -26.80
C TRP A 729 20.99 1.89 -27.91
N ARG A 730 20.77 0.63 -27.54
CA ARG A 730 20.42 -0.43 -28.48
C ARG A 730 19.11 -0.13 -29.22
N LEU A 731 18.08 0.38 -28.53
CA LEU A 731 16.81 0.78 -29.16
C LEU A 731 16.98 1.98 -30.11
N MET A 732 17.68 3.04 -29.68
CA MET A 732 17.96 4.21 -30.51
C MET A 732 18.76 3.87 -31.76
N ARG A 733 19.74 2.96 -31.65
CA ARG A 733 20.51 2.44 -32.79
C ARG A 733 19.67 1.54 -33.70
N GLN A 734 18.87 0.63 -33.15
CA GLN A 734 18.00 -0.25 -33.94
C GLN A 734 16.86 0.51 -34.66
N ALA A 735 16.46 1.67 -34.14
CA ALA A 735 15.49 2.56 -34.78
C ALA A 735 16.11 3.59 -35.74
N GLY A 736 17.44 3.59 -35.95
CA GLY A 736 18.13 4.55 -36.82
C GLY A 736 18.18 5.99 -36.30
N ILE A 737 17.81 6.23 -35.03
CA ILE A 737 17.82 7.57 -34.42
C ILE A 737 19.25 8.12 -34.39
N ILE A 738 20.24 7.28 -34.05
CA ILE A 738 21.65 7.71 -33.98
C ILE A 738 22.15 8.18 -35.35
N ASP A 739 21.84 7.41 -36.40
CA ASP A 739 22.29 7.69 -37.76
C ASP A 739 21.62 8.96 -38.34
N LEU A 740 20.30 9.11 -38.14
CA LEU A 740 19.54 10.33 -38.51
C LEU A 740 20.11 11.61 -37.89
N VAL A 741 20.59 11.53 -36.65
CA VAL A 741 21.03 12.68 -35.87
C VAL A 741 22.44 13.14 -36.27
N GLY A 742 23.24 12.29 -36.90
CA GLY A 742 24.63 12.61 -37.31
C GLY A 742 25.68 11.62 -36.80
N GLY A 743 25.26 10.48 -36.25
CA GLY A 743 26.12 9.46 -35.67
C GLY A 743 26.40 9.66 -34.19
N GLU A 744 27.33 8.87 -33.66
CA GLU A 744 27.65 8.84 -32.22
C GLU A 744 28.27 10.16 -31.72
N SER A 745 28.78 11.03 -32.62
CA SER A 745 29.32 12.37 -32.32
C SER A 745 28.31 13.35 -31.71
N HIS A 746 27.02 13.16 -32.00
CA HIS A 746 25.94 14.02 -31.49
C HIS A 746 25.37 13.54 -30.13
N PHE A 747 25.97 12.50 -29.53
CA PHE A 747 25.65 11.99 -28.20
C PHE A 747 26.75 12.40 -27.20
N VAL A 748 26.55 13.55 -26.57
CA VAL A 748 27.55 14.21 -25.71
C VAL A 748 27.36 13.95 -24.22
N THR A 749 28.41 14.17 -23.44
CA THR A 749 28.44 13.93 -22.00
C THR A 749 27.74 15.02 -21.19
N ASP A 750 27.69 16.27 -21.66
CA ASP A 750 27.00 17.38 -20.98
C ASP A 750 26.32 18.37 -21.95
N VAL A 751 25.42 19.20 -21.43
CA VAL A 751 24.69 20.24 -22.17
C VAL A 751 25.65 21.31 -22.72
N GLN A 752 26.70 21.66 -21.96
CA GLN A 752 27.70 22.62 -22.40
C GLN A 752 28.57 22.10 -23.56
N GLU A 753 28.68 20.77 -23.71
CA GLU A 753 29.37 20.12 -24.82
C GLU A 753 28.52 20.17 -26.10
N ALA A 754 27.20 19.91 -26.01
CA ALA A 754 26.27 20.08 -27.13
C ALA A 754 26.25 21.52 -27.64
N LEU A 755 26.27 22.51 -26.74
CA LEU A 755 26.31 23.93 -27.14
C LEU A 755 27.58 24.27 -27.94
N LYS A 756 28.76 23.75 -27.53
CA LYS A 756 30.01 23.93 -28.30
C LYS A 756 29.94 23.28 -29.69
N LEU A 757 29.28 22.12 -29.83
CA LEU A 757 29.02 21.54 -31.15
C LEU A 757 28.10 22.44 -31.99
N THR A 758 27.05 23.02 -31.39
CA THR A 758 26.16 23.96 -32.13
C THR A 758 26.87 25.23 -32.58
N GLU A 759 27.78 25.77 -31.78
CA GLU A 759 28.64 26.91 -32.11
C GLU A 759 29.63 26.55 -33.23
N TYR A 760 30.29 25.38 -33.12
CA TYR A 760 31.21 24.86 -34.13
C TYR A 760 30.54 24.63 -35.49
N GLU A 761 29.39 23.96 -35.52
CA GLU A 761 28.66 23.70 -36.77
C GLU A 761 27.99 24.96 -37.34
N ASN A 762 27.67 25.98 -36.54
CA ASN A 762 27.35 27.32 -37.05
C ASN A 762 28.54 27.89 -37.83
N SER A 763 29.74 27.90 -37.23
CA SER A 763 30.93 28.47 -37.88
C SER A 763 31.31 27.76 -39.19
N ILE A 764 31.09 26.43 -39.30
CA ILE A 764 31.28 25.69 -40.55
C ILE A 764 30.25 26.08 -41.61
N SER A 765 28.99 26.27 -41.23
CA SER A 765 27.92 26.60 -42.20
C SER A 765 28.03 28.04 -42.71
N GLU A 766 28.48 28.98 -41.88
CA GLU A 766 28.80 30.37 -42.29
C GLU A 766 30.02 30.46 -43.21
N VAL A 767 30.97 29.51 -43.11
CA VAL A 767 32.16 29.43 -44.00
C VAL A 767 31.86 28.69 -45.32
N THR A 768 30.80 27.89 -45.39
CA THR A 768 30.48 27.05 -46.57
C THR A 768 29.32 27.58 -47.42
N ASN A 769 28.51 28.51 -46.92
CA ASN A 769 27.55 29.30 -47.70
C ASN A 769 27.70 30.79 -47.33
N PRO A 770 28.53 31.57 -48.05
CA PRO A 770 28.67 33.02 -47.87
C PRO A 770 27.53 33.83 -48.51
#